data_AF-A0A948F6P5-F1
#
_entry.id   AF-A0A948F6P5-F1
#
_cell.length_a   1.000
_cell.length_b   1.000
_cell.length_c   1.000
_cell.angle_alpha   90.00
_cell.angle_beta   90.00
_cell.angle_gamma   90.00
#
_symmetry.space_group_name_H-M   'P 1'
#
loop_
_entity.id
_entity.type
_entity.pdbx_description
1 polymer ?
#
loop_
_entity_poly.entity_id
_entity_poly.type
_entity_poly.pdbx_seq_one_letter_code
_entity_poly.pdbx_strand_id
1 'polypeptide(L)'
;MKILRVDLRQGTVAFENLQEEWQYLGGSALIAKILNREVPPTVDPLGPENHFVVAAGPLAGTGAPQLGRISVGAKSPLTLGIKESNSGGPAAQILDRLGIRAVIFQGAPQDRRLYGLSISKDKAALIPAEEYRGAKNYDLVGRLRKQYGEKIAVLSTGIAGERQYRGASVSFTDIFGDPSRNAARGGLGAVMGSKGLKFVLIDPSEAGPVPIAEPSEFRRVVKSWVAALKHDVGCSLFSRFGTPFAISNSAGHGTLPANNYRSGRPDSFINVSGNSIQKILFERGGKMHGCMPGCVVRCSIVYPDKEGNQLCAAYEYETIAMLGTNLGITDTDAIARLKFICDDLGVDAVETGSSLGLAAEAGKMAWGDGESAERLLAEIEKGTPLGQALGNGVVATGRYFNLSRVPAFKGQAIPAHDPRSVKGTGVTYFTSPMGADHTAGLTYRLPRNREKQAENSLRSQIQAAVCDSFGYCLNSVPGRDPVNRFIADLMNARYGCRMTPADILETGKQTLRDQLAFNKKAEFGKMDSTLPAFVREEPIAPTGQLFDVEEADIKNIWQGLDAFQEKVKVLEIRIPPLPEMLFGAGVGENMGERIRRLNVKKLFLITDPVMVEIGRAGEVCKILEAGGLSTVLFSEVAPDPDIELVERAARIYRDQGCDGLVGLGGGSSMDTAKAVGLRVTHPGELREYEGIVGGGGKIKPVLPPLVCIPTTSGTGSEVNPCAVITDRERDLKVIIMSNHLIPKLAVIDPLYCQTMPASLTVESGIDALAHCLEGYVSLATPYHPYFESMALYGVKLIGRSLARAYRDGSDAAARTDMCMAAVCGGLAFLKGLGIGHAITHVLGAHCHIPHGRAALYGLLCFVRANKETCKEPFIDMAQLLNRSSDLEESLLALYRDLDVSISLKALGIPRDDLKKIAFYASRDAVNMATDPTTPGEGELLQLLEEIYE
;
A
#
# COMPACT_ATOMS: atom_id res chain seq x y z
N MET A 1 -2.24 36.93 4.60
CA MET A 1 -3.12 35.97 3.88
C MET A 1 -4.51 36.56 3.84
N LYS A 2 -5.26 36.28 2.77
CA LYS A 2 -6.63 36.76 2.55
C LYS A 2 -7.64 35.60 2.53
N ILE A 3 -8.90 35.91 2.80
CA ILE A 3 -10.07 35.12 2.43
C ILE A 3 -10.74 35.83 1.26
N LEU A 4 -11.24 35.07 0.28
CA LEU A 4 -12.10 35.60 -0.77
C LEU A 4 -13.56 35.28 -0.44
N ARG A 5 -14.38 36.29 -0.18
CA ARG A 5 -15.81 36.14 0.09
C ARG A 5 -16.63 36.47 -1.16
N VAL A 6 -17.55 35.58 -1.50
CA VAL A 6 -18.38 35.67 -2.70
C VAL A 6 -19.84 35.52 -2.29
N ASP A 7 -20.61 36.59 -2.44
CA ASP A 7 -22.06 36.57 -2.20
C ASP A 7 -22.80 36.42 -3.53
N LEU A 8 -23.37 35.25 -3.76
CA LEU A 8 -24.04 34.91 -5.02
C LEU A 8 -25.48 35.42 -5.08
N ARG A 9 -26.03 35.92 -3.97
CA ARG A 9 -27.32 36.62 -3.97
C ARG A 9 -27.13 38.07 -4.41
N GLN A 10 -26.10 38.73 -3.89
CA GLN A 10 -25.80 40.14 -4.19
C GLN A 10 -24.91 40.32 -5.43
N GLY A 11 -24.23 39.27 -5.87
CA GLY A 11 -23.27 39.33 -6.98
C GLY A 11 -21.97 40.04 -6.61
N THR A 12 -21.59 40.04 -5.32
CA THR A 12 -20.42 40.77 -4.83
C THR A 12 -19.25 39.84 -4.54
N VAL A 13 -18.04 40.33 -4.79
CA VAL A 13 -16.78 39.63 -4.52
C VAL A 13 -15.88 40.55 -3.69
N ALA A 14 -15.38 40.09 -2.55
CA ALA A 14 -14.58 40.88 -1.63
C ALA A 14 -13.39 40.09 -1.08
N PHE A 15 -12.23 40.75 -1.01
CA PHE A 15 -11.07 40.23 -0.30
C PHE A 15 -11.10 40.69 1.15
N GLU A 16 -11.04 39.74 2.08
CA GLU A 16 -10.97 39.98 3.52
C GLU A 16 -9.59 39.55 4.04
N ASN A 17 -9.07 40.24 5.05
CA ASN A 17 -7.89 39.73 5.74
C ASN A 17 -8.25 38.47 6.51
N LEU A 18 -7.36 37.47 6.48
CA LEU A 18 -7.50 36.30 7.33
C LEU A 18 -7.45 36.74 8.80
N GLN A 19 -8.40 36.29 9.60
CA GLN A 19 -8.46 36.62 11.02
C GLN A 19 -7.21 36.09 11.74
N GLU A 20 -6.74 36.81 12.74
CA GLU A 20 -5.50 36.50 13.46
C GLU A 20 -5.55 35.08 14.09
N GLU A 21 -6.67 34.71 14.69
CA GLU A 21 -6.91 33.38 15.24
C GLU A 21 -6.87 32.24 14.20
N TRP A 22 -6.96 32.55 12.91
CA TRP A 22 -6.94 31.58 11.80
C TRP A 22 -5.62 31.59 11.03
N GLN A 23 -4.64 32.40 11.43
CA GLN A 23 -3.41 32.64 10.69
C GLN A 23 -2.68 31.35 10.26
N TYR A 24 -2.68 30.34 11.13
CA TYR A 24 -2.01 29.05 10.93
C TYR A 24 -2.96 27.91 10.56
N LEU A 25 -4.26 28.18 10.46
CA LEU A 25 -5.26 27.19 10.09
C LEU A 25 -5.45 27.13 8.58
N GLY A 26 -5.82 25.95 8.10
CA GLY A 26 -6.24 25.72 6.72
C GLY A 26 -7.09 24.47 6.63
N GLY A 27 -7.37 24.05 5.39
CA GLY A 27 -8.10 22.82 5.09
C GLY A 27 -9.33 22.61 5.98
N SER A 28 -9.45 21.39 6.53
CA SER A 28 -10.58 20.99 7.37
C SER A 28 -10.72 21.79 8.67
N ALA A 29 -9.62 22.19 9.31
CA ALA A 29 -9.64 23.01 10.53
C ALA A 29 -10.32 24.36 10.29
N LEU A 30 -9.91 25.05 9.22
CA LEU A 30 -10.46 26.35 8.89
C LEU A 30 -11.93 26.26 8.46
N ILE A 31 -12.29 25.23 7.68
CA ILE A 31 -13.69 24.96 7.32
C ILE A 31 -14.54 24.77 8.58
N ALA A 32 -14.10 23.95 9.53
CA ALA A 32 -14.85 23.69 10.77
C ALA A 32 -15.07 24.97 11.59
N LYS A 33 -14.07 25.85 11.68
CA LYS A 33 -14.19 27.17 12.33
C LYS A 33 -15.19 28.07 11.63
N ILE A 34 -15.09 28.20 10.30
CA ILE A 34 -15.99 29.03 9.50
C ILE A 34 -17.43 28.54 9.66
N LEU A 35 -17.70 27.24 9.51
CA LEU A 35 -19.05 26.70 9.60
C LEU A 35 -19.65 26.87 11.00
N ASN A 36 -18.88 26.67 12.08
CA ASN A 36 -19.37 26.91 13.44
C ASN A 36 -19.68 28.38 13.72
N ARG A 37 -18.92 29.32 13.15
CA ARG A 37 -19.10 30.75 13.38
C ARG A 37 -20.19 31.35 12.51
N GLU A 38 -20.28 30.93 11.25
CA GLU A 38 -21.06 31.64 10.22
C GLU A 38 -22.29 30.87 9.73
N VAL A 39 -22.38 29.55 9.92
CA VAL A 39 -23.49 28.74 9.38
C VAL A 39 -24.39 28.21 10.51
N PRO A 40 -25.69 28.55 10.52
CA PRO A 40 -26.64 27.94 11.44
C PRO A 40 -26.71 26.41 11.23
N PRO A 41 -26.46 25.57 12.24
CA PRO A 41 -26.45 24.11 12.06
C PRO A 41 -27.79 23.51 11.62
N THR A 42 -28.90 24.24 11.82
CA THR A 42 -30.27 23.86 11.44
C THR A 42 -30.66 24.28 10.02
N VAL A 43 -29.78 24.96 9.28
CA VAL A 43 -30.07 25.45 7.92
C VAL A 43 -30.39 24.32 6.95
N ASP A 44 -31.22 24.57 5.92
CA ASP A 44 -31.31 23.67 4.77
C ASP A 44 -29.92 23.56 4.09
N PRO A 45 -29.33 22.36 3.93
CA PRO A 45 -28.06 22.18 3.23
C PRO A 45 -28.02 22.75 1.80
N LEU A 46 -29.14 22.81 1.10
CA LEU A 46 -29.21 23.38 -0.26
C LEU A 46 -29.73 24.84 -0.25
N GLY A 47 -30.06 25.36 0.94
CA GLY A 47 -30.53 26.72 1.13
C GLY A 47 -29.43 27.78 1.00
N PRO A 48 -29.81 29.06 0.85
CA PRO A 48 -28.87 30.17 0.64
C PRO A 48 -28.03 30.53 1.89
N GLU A 49 -28.46 30.12 3.08
CA GLU A 49 -27.75 30.35 4.35
C GLU A 49 -26.61 29.34 4.60
N ASN A 50 -26.58 28.21 3.89
CA ASN A 50 -25.45 27.29 3.96
C ASN A 50 -24.27 27.88 3.19
N HIS A 51 -23.05 27.75 3.71
CA HIS A 51 -21.84 28.16 3.01
C HIS A 51 -21.24 27.01 2.24
N PHE A 52 -20.64 27.31 1.09
CA PHE A 52 -19.73 26.42 0.38
C PHE A 52 -18.31 26.98 0.51
N VAL A 53 -17.41 26.25 1.15
CA VAL A 53 -16.07 26.72 1.48
C VAL A 53 -15.02 25.88 0.79
N VAL A 54 -14.04 26.52 0.17
CA VAL A 54 -12.85 25.88 -0.42
C VAL A 54 -11.63 26.41 0.33
N ALA A 55 -10.85 25.55 0.96
CA ALA A 55 -9.71 25.94 1.80
C ALA A 55 -8.44 25.17 1.46
N ALA A 56 -7.34 25.92 1.26
CA ALA A 56 -6.02 25.35 1.08
C ALA A 56 -5.34 25.10 2.44
N GLY A 57 -4.47 24.09 2.51
CA GLY A 57 -3.60 23.88 3.67
C GLY A 57 -2.60 25.02 3.86
N PRO A 58 -2.13 25.27 5.10
CA PRO A 58 -1.16 26.32 5.43
C PRO A 58 0.23 26.14 4.82
N LEU A 59 0.51 25.03 4.14
CA LEU A 59 1.78 24.76 3.48
C LEU A 59 1.64 24.54 1.96
N ALA A 60 0.44 24.72 1.39
CA ALA A 60 0.15 24.28 0.03
C ALA A 60 1.00 24.90 -1.08
N GLY A 61 1.20 26.22 -1.07
CA GLY A 61 1.93 26.94 -2.11
C GLY A 61 3.45 26.76 -2.07
N THR A 62 3.96 26.04 -1.06
CA THR A 62 5.39 25.78 -0.87
C THR A 62 5.93 24.69 -1.82
N GLY A 63 7.24 24.43 -1.74
CA GLY A 63 7.88 23.30 -2.43
C GLY A 63 7.89 22.00 -1.63
N ALA A 64 7.20 21.92 -0.50
CA ALA A 64 7.15 20.70 0.30
C ALA A 64 6.22 19.66 -0.35
N PRO A 65 6.63 18.37 -0.40
CA PRO A 65 5.88 17.37 -1.14
C PRO A 65 4.61 16.97 -0.37
N GLN A 66 3.57 16.56 -1.11
CA GLN A 66 2.26 16.11 -0.60
C GLN A 66 1.41 17.10 0.21
N LEU A 67 1.84 18.35 0.38
CA LEU A 67 1.11 19.39 1.13
C LEU A 67 0.15 20.24 0.27
N GLY A 68 -0.05 19.87 -0.99
CA GLY A 68 -0.90 20.58 -1.94
C GLY A 68 -2.36 20.11 -1.99
N ARG A 69 -2.87 19.39 -0.98
CA ARG A 69 -4.29 19.00 -0.93
C ARG A 69 -5.20 20.20 -0.67
N ILE A 70 -6.40 20.15 -1.22
CA ILE A 70 -7.45 21.15 -1.04
C ILE A 70 -8.69 20.54 -0.40
N SER A 71 -9.26 21.23 0.57
CA SER A 71 -10.47 20.82 1.27
C SER A 71 -11.66 21.63 0.78
N VAL A 72 -12.81 20.95 0.64
CA VAL A 72 -14.11 21.56 0.38
C VAL A 72 -15.05 21.21 1.52
N GLY A 73 -15.86 22.15 1.99
CA GLY A 73 -16.81 21.86 3.07
C GLY A 73 -18.03 22.74 3.13
N ALA A 74 -19.08 22.18 3.75
CA ALA A 74 -20.40 22.78 3.95
C ALA A 74 -21.21 21.95 4.98
N LYS A 75 -22.45 22.37 5.29
CA LYS A 75 -23.47 21.41 5.76
C LYS A 75 -23.85 20.50 4.59
N SER A 76 -23.70 19.18 4.76
CA SER A 76 -23.95 18.18 3.71
C SER A 76 -25.45 17.95 3.47
N PRO A 77 -25.91 17.88 2.21
CA PRO A 77 -27.27 17.46 1.89
C PRO A 77 -27.47 15.93 2.00
N LEU A 78 -26.39 15.16 2.07
CA LEU A 78 -26.41 13.71 2.18
C LEU A 78 -26.48 13.25 3.64
N THR A 79 -25.62 13.82 4.51
CA THR A 79 -25.53 13.44 5.92
C THR A 79 -26.26 14.41 6.87
N LEU A 80 -26.63 15.60 6.39
CA LEU A 80 -27.27 16.68 7.18
C LEU A 80 -26.43 17.17 8.37
N GLY A 81 -25.12 16.91 8.34
CA GLY A 81 -24.12 17.37 9.29
C GLY A 81 -23.02 18.17 8.60
N ILE A 82 -21.95 18.45 9.32
CA ILE A 82 -20.73 19.01 8.73
C ILE A 82 -20.08 17.99 7.80
N LYS A 83 -19.54 18.45 6.68
CA LYS A 83 -18.74 17.63 5.78
C LYS A 83 -17.51 18.39 5.31
N GLU A 84 -16.39 17.70 5.33
CA GLU A 84 -15.22 18.02 4.53
C GLU A 84 -15.06 16.90 3.48
N SER A 85 -14.62 17.28 2.28
CA SER A 85 -14.10 16.36 1.29
C SER A 85 -12.86 16.95 0.65
N ASN A 86 -11.85 16.12 0.48
CA ASN A 86 -10.52 16.53 0.02
C ASN A 86 -10.29 16.19 -1.45
N SER A 87 -9.44 16.96 -2.14
CA SER A 87 -9.00 16.71 -3.51
C SER A 87 -7.51 17.02 -3.70
N GLY A 88 -6.93 16.48 -4.78
CA GLY A 88 -5.59 16.80 -5.25
C GLY A 88 -5.60 17.92 -6.31
N GLY A 89 -4.66 17.85 -7.24
CA GLY A 89 -4.48 18.85 -8.28
C GLY A 89 -3.69 20.09 -7.82
N PRO A 90 -3.57 21.12 -8.67
CA PRO A 90 -2.75 22.30 -8.40
C PRO A 90 -3.51 23.43 -7.66
N ALA A 91 -4.84 23.34 -7.51
CA ALA A 91 -5.69 24.42 -7.03
C ALA A 91 -5.25 24.99 -5.66
N ALA A 92 -4.98 24.14 -4.67
CA ALA A 92 -4.58 24.57 -3.33
C ALA A 92 -3.28 25.38 -3.35
N GLN A 93 -2.32 24.93 -4.17
CA GLN A 93 -1.01 25.56 -4.27
C GLN A 93 -1.10 26.91 -4.97
N ILE A 94 -1.94 27.02 -6.00
CA ILE A 94 -2.15 28.28 -6.72
C ILE A 94 -2.85 29.28 -5.81
N LEU A 95 -3.92 28.91 -5.11
CA LEU A 95 -4.59 29.82 -4.16
C LEU A 95 -3.63 30.36 -3.10
N ASP A 96 -2.81 29.49 -2.51
CA ASP A 96 -1.87 29.89 -1.47
C ASP A 96 -0.75 30.81 -2.02
N ARG A 97 -0.30 30.58 -3.26
CA ARG A 97 0.64 31.47 -3.97
C ARG A 97 0.02 32.81 -4.38
N LEU A 98 -1.29 32.85 -4.62
CA LEU A 98 -2.05 34.09 -4.79
C LEU A 98 -2.35 34.80 -3.45
N GLY A 99 -1.90 34.24 -2.32
CA GLY A 99 -2.10 34.81 -0.99
C GLY A 99 -3.50 34.58 -0.41
N ILE A 100 -4.26 33.62 -0.97
CA ILE A 100 -5.63 33.29 -0.59
C ILE A 100 -5.63 31.97 0.20
N ARG A 101 -6.13 31.98 1.43
CA ARG A 101 -6.23 30.78 2.28
C ARG A 101 -7.51 30.00 1.99
N ALA A 102 -8.61 30.71 1.80
CA ALA A 102 -9.93 30.13 1.57
C ALA A 102 -10.79 31.03 0.68
N VAL A 103 -11.75 30.40 0.00
CA VAL A 103 -12.83 31.04 -0.74
C VAL A 103 -14.15 30.60 -0.10
N ILE A 104 -14.98 31.57 0.30
CA ILE A 104 -16.27 31.34 0.95
C ILE A 104 -17.37 31.82 0.02
N PHE A 105 -18.27 30.91 -0.36
CA PHE A 105 -19.44 31.20 -1.17
C PHE A 105 -20.68 31.17 -0.27
N GLN A 106 -21.43 32.27 -0.28
CA GLN A 106 -22.65 32.47 0.51
C GLN A 106 -23.78 33.00 -0.38
N GLY A 107 -25.02 32.90 0.11
CA GLY A 107 -26.19 33.31 -0.66
C GLY A 107 -26.44 32.41 -1.88
N ALA A 108 -27.52 32.67 -2.60
CA ALA A 108 -27.82 31.99 -3.86
C ALA A 108 -28.62 32.93 -4.76
N PRO A 109 -28.49 32.82 -6.09
CA PRO A 109 -29.27 33.61 -7.02
C PRO A 109 -30.76 33.25 -6.96
N GLN A 110 -31.63 34.26 -6.94
CA GLN A 110 -33.08 34.04 -6.86
C GLN A 110 -33.69 33.43 -8.14
N ASP A 111 -33.07 33.67 -9.29
CA ASP A 111 -33.52 33.23 -10.61
C ASP A 111 -32.77 32.01 -11.15
N ARG A 112 -32.00 31.31 -10.30
CA ARG A 112 -31.20 30.13 -10.66
C ARG A 112 -30.20 30.39 -11.81
N ARG A 113 -29.76 31.64 -11.98
CA ARG A 113 -28.69 31.97 -12.92
C ARG A 113 -27.38 31.26 -12.53
N LEU A 114 -26.58 30.92 -13.53
CA LEU A 114 -25.28 30.31 -13.36
C LEU A 114 -24.16 31.35 -13.37
N TYR A 115 -23.22 31.17 -12.46
CA TYR A 115 -22.01 31.95 -12.31
C TYR A 115 -20.78 31.07 -12.41
N GLY A 116 -19.73 31.59 -13.04
CA GLY A 116 -18.35 31.20 -12.82
C GLY A 116 -17.68 32.22 -11.90
N LEU A 117 -16.61 31.83 -11.22
CA LEU A 117 -15.70 32.75 -10.54
C LEU A 117 -14.33 32.68 -11.22
N SER A 118 -13.77 33.82 -11.62
CA SER A 118 -12.36 33.91 -11.99
C SER A 118 -11.56 34.52 -10.84
N ILE A 119 -10.43 33.90 -10.52
CA ILE A 119 -9.48 34.32 -9.50
C ILE A 119 -8.10 34.47 -10.13
N SER A 120 -7.49 35.63 -10.00
CA SER A 120 -6.09 35.89 -10.32
C SER A 120 -5.45 36.73 -9.21
N LYS A 121 -4.23 37.23 -9.42
CA LYS A 121 -3.53 38.02 -8.41
C LYS A 121 -4.29 39.33 -8.14
N ASP A 122 -4.70 39.49 -6.88
CA ASP A 122 -5.42 40.66 -6.36
C ASP A 122 -6.72 41.02 -7.12
N LYS A 123 -7.26 40.12 -7.95
CA LYS A 123 -8.49 40.30 -8.72
C LYS A 123 -9.34 39.04 -8.63
N ALA A 124 -10.64 39.23 -8.44
CA ALA A 124 -11.62 38.16 -8.55
C ALA A 124 -12.95 38.73 -9.03
N ALA A 125 -13.64 38.01 -9.91
CA ALA A 125 -14.88 38.47 -10.51
C ALA A 125 -15.82 37.32 -10.83
N LEU A 126 -17.13 37.56 -10.63
CA LEU A 126 -18.18 36.67 -11.11
C LEU A 126 -18.35 36.85 -12.62
N ILE A 127 -18.44 35.71 -13.32
CA ILE A 127 -18.63 35.63 -14.77
C ILE A 127 -20.00 34.99 -15.01
N PRO A 128 -20.87 35.53 -15.87
CA PRO A 128 -22.08 34.83 -16.29
C PRO A 128 -21.73 33.48 -16.93
N ALA A 129 -22.38 32.40 -16.51
CA ALA A 129 -22.05 31.05 -16.95
C ALA A 129 -23.25 30.30 -17.57
N GLU A 130 -24.27 31.03 -18.03
CA GLU A 130 -25.45 30.44 -18.68
C GLU A 130 -25.11 29.61 -19.92
N GLU A 131 -24.08 30.00 -20.68
CA GLU A 131 -23.62 29.27 -21.86
C GLU A 131 -23.06 27.86 -21.56
N TYR A 132 -22.81 27.56 -20.29
CA TYR A 132 -22.31 26.28 -19.81
C TYR A 132 -23.39 25.45 -19.10
N ARG A 133 -24.65 25.92 -19.08
CA ARG A 133 -25.75 25.18 -18.48
C ARG A 133 -25.88 23.79 -19.08
N GLY A 134 -25.91 22.77 -18.23
CA GLY A 134 -25.98 21.37 -18.65
C GLY A 134 -24.68 20.81 -19.25
N ALA A 135 -23.59 21.59 -19.30
CA ALA A 135 -22.30 21.06 -19.74
C ALA A 135 -21.78 20.05 -18.73
N LYS A 136 -21.25 18.93 -19.22
CA LYS A 136 -20.54 17.94 -18.39
C LYS A 136 -19.11 18.41 -18.11
N ASN A 137 -18.44 17.81 -17.13
CA ASN A 137 -17.16 18.31 -16.63
C ASN A 137 -16.06 18.36 -17.70
N TYR A 138 -15.93 17.34 -18.55
CA TYR A 138 -14.88 17.32 -19.58
C TYR A 138 -15.11 18.38 -20.67
N ASP A 139 -16.35 18.55 -21.13
CA ASP A 139 -16.72 19.61 -22.10
C ASP A 139 -16.51 21.01 -21.51
N LEU A 140 -17.01 21.26 -20.29
CA LEU A 140 -16.87 22.53 -19.59
C LEU A 140 -15.39 22.92 -19.44
N VAL A 141 -14.57 22.02 -18.90
CA VAL A 141 -13.15 22.30 -18.67
C VAL A 141 -12.40 22.45 -20.00
N GLY A 142 -12.71 21.65 -21.01
CA GLY A 142 -12.14 21.81 -22.36
C GLY A 142 -12.42 23.20 -22.95
N ARG A 143 -13.66 23.70 -22.85
CA ARG A 143 -14.03 25.05 -23.29
C ARG A 143 -13.30 26.15 -22.51
N LEU A 144 -13.23 26.02 -21.18
CA LEU A 144 -12.53 26.98 -20.33
C LEU A 144 -11.03 27.04 -20.63
N ARG A 145 -10.36 25.90 -20.81
CA ARG A 145 -8.93 25.86 -21.14
C ARG A 145 -8.64 26.46 -22.52
N LYS A 146 -9.51 26.22 -23.50
CA LYS A 146 -9.41 26.87 -24.82
C LYS A 146 -9.53 28.40 -24.73
N GLN A 147 -10.36 28.91 -23.83
CA GLN A 147 -10.62 30.34 -23.69
C GLN A 147 -9.60 31.07 -22.80
N TYR A 148 -9.18 30.46 -21.70
CA TYR A 148 -8.37 31.10 -20.66
C TYR A 148 -6.95 30.53 -20.54
N GLY A 149 -6.61 29.51 -21.35
CA GLY A 149 -5.28 28.92 -21.43
C GLY A 149 -5.14 27.60 -20.67
N GLU A 150 -4.10 26.84 -21.04
CA GLU A 150 -3.91 25.45 -20.60
C GLU A 150 -3.48 25.29 -19.14
N LYS A 151 -2.96 26.36 -18.50
CA LYS A 151 -2.33 26.32 -17.17
C LYS A 151 -3.27 26.61 -16.01
N ILE A 152 -4.52 26.99 -16.29
CA ILE A 152 -5.51 27.28 -15.24
C ILE A 152 -5.80 26.05 -14.40
N ALA A 153 -6.13 26.25 -13.13
CA ALA A 153 -6.81 25.22 -12.34
C ALA A 153 -8.31 25.51 -12.32
N VAL A 154 -9.11 24.46 -12.46
CA VAL A 154 -10.58 24.59 -12.47
C VAL A 154 -11.17 23.68 -11.40
N LEU A 155 -12.05 24.26 -10.57
CA LEU A 155 -13.08 23.51 -9.87
C LEU A 155 -14.36 23.59 -10.69
N SER A 156 -15.08 22.49 -10.83
CA SER A 156 -16.32 22.45 -11.59
C SER A 156 -17.39 21.59 -10.92
N THR A 157 -18.63 21.87 -11.30
CA THR A 157 -19.75 20.97 -11.07
C THR A 157 -20.27 20.44 -12.41
N GLY A 158 -20.51 19.13 -12.47
CA GLY A 158 -21.17 18.50 -13.62
C GLY A 158 -22.69 18.67 -13.57
N ILE A 159 -23.39 17.91 -14.40
CA ILE A 159 -24.87 17.93 -14.46
C ILE A 159 -25.48 17.55 -13.09
N ALA A 160 -24.86 16.63 -12.35
CA ALA A 160 -25.41 16.17 -11.08
C ALA A 160 -25.47 17.28 -10.03
N GLY A 161 -24.45 18.13 -9.93
CA GLY A 161 -24.47 19.23 -8.97
C GLY A 161 -25.36 20.39 -9.43
N GLU A 162 -25.43 20.71 -10.73
CA GLU A 162 -26.44 21.65 -11.27
C GLU A 162 -27.88 21.24 -10.92
N ARG A 163 -28.15 19.93 -10.95
CA ARG A 163 -29.45 19.35 -10.54
C ARG A 163 -29.59 19.14 -9.04
N GLN A 164 -28.56 19.47 -8.27
CA GLN A 164 -28.52 19.36 -6.82
C GLN A 164 -28.76 17.94 -6.30
N TYR A 165 -28.31 16.94 -7.07
CA TYR A 165 -28.35 15.55 -6.65
C TYR A 165 -27.45 15.33 -5.44
N ARG A 166 -27.98 14.74 -4.38
CA ARG A 166 -27.27 14.62 -3.08
C ARG A 166 -25.98 13.79 -3.15
N GLY A 167 -25.78 12.97 -4.18
CA GLY A 167 -24.54 12.24 -4.46
C GLY A 167 -23.54 12.99 -5.36
N ALA A 168 -23.75 14.28 -5.65
CA ALA A 168 -22.89 15.05 -6.55
C ALA A 168 -21.52 15.41 -5.93
N SER A 169 -20.47 15.29 -6.74
CA SER A 169 -19.09 15.64 -6.40
C SER A 169 -18.72 17.06 -6.85
N VAL A 170 -17.63 17.59 -6.27
CA VAL A 170 -16.91 18.75 -6.82
C VAL A 170 -15.68 18.24 -7.53
N SER A 171 -15.57 18.51 -8.83
CA SER A 171 -14.46 18.06 -9.66
C SER A 171 -13.38 19.14 -9.75
N PHE A 172 -12.14 18.70 -9.92
CA PHE A 172 -10.93 19.51 -9.94
C PHE A 172 -10.06 19.03 -11.09
N THR A 173 -9.43 19.96 -11.78
CA THR A 173 -8.36 19.63 -12.73
C THR A 173 -7.15 19.06 -12.02
N ASP A 174 -6.55 18.02 -12.59
CA ASP A 174 -5.23 17.55 -12.20
C ASP A 174 -4.10 18.44 -12.75
N ILE A 175 -2.85 17.98 -12.65
CA ILE A 175 -1.67 18.75 -13.12
C ILE A 175 -1.58 18.89 -14.64
N PHE A 176 -2.37 18.14 -15.39
CA PHE A 176 -2.46 18.18 -16.85
C PHE A 176 -3.79 18.80 -17.34
N GLY A 177 -4.61 19.29 -16.41
CA GLY A 177 -5.90 19.91 -16.72
C GLY A 177 -7.06 18.94 -16.92
N ASP A 178 -6.91 17.67 -16.53
CA ASP A 178 -7.97 16.66 -16.60
C ASP A 178 -8.90 16.76 -15.37
N PRO A 179 -10.23 16.90 -15.52
CA PRO A 179 -11.17 17.12 -14.41
C PRO A 179 -11.54 15.85 -13.60
N SER A 180 -10.62 14.89 -13.46
CA SER A 180 -10.84 13.60 -12.78
C SER A 180 -10.53 13.58 -11.29
N ARG A 181 -10.10 14.70 -10.69
CA ARG A 181 -9.89 14.79 -9.24
C ARG A 181 -11.17 15.22 -8.57
N ASN A 182 -11.63 14.54 -7.53
CA ASN A 182 -12.91 14.84 -6.92
C ASN A 182 -12.78 15.04 -5.41
N ALA A 183 -13.32 16.17 -4.92
CA ALA A 183 -13.85 16.21 -3.57
C ALA A 183 -15.25 15.58 -3.63
N ALA A 184 -15.26 14.24 -3.64
CA ALA A 184 -16.41 13.46 -4.07
C ALA A 184 -17.55 13.41 -3.04
N ARG A 185 -17.19 13.21 -1.78
CA ARG A 185 -18.09 12.58 -0.81
C ARG A 185 -18.96 13.59 -0.09
N GLY A 186 -20.19 13.17 0.27
CA GLY A 186 -21.11 13.96 1.09
C GLY A 186 -21.90 15.05 0.34
N GLY A 187 -21.94 15.02 -0.98
CA GLY A 187 -22.88 15.85 -1.75
C GLY A 187 -22.50 17.32 -1.87
N LEU A 188 -21.22 17.66 -1.71
CA LEU A 188 -20.76 19.05 -1.78
C LEU A 188 -20.91 19.66 -3.19
N GLY A 189 -20.97 18.82 -4.24
CA GLY A 189 -21.30 19.25 -5.60
C GLY A 189 -22.72 19.82 -5.71
N ALA A 190 -23.68 19.26 -4.97
CA ALA A 190 -25.03 19.81 -4.91
C ALA A 190 -25.09 21.13 -4.15
N VAL A 191 -24.27 21.29 -3.11
CA VAL A 191 -24.14 22.59 -2.44
C VAL A 191 -23.56 23.61 -3.41
N MET A 192 -22.47 23.30 -4.12
CA MET A 192 -21.91 24.18 -5.16
C MET A 192 -22.96 24.60 -6.19
N GLY A 193 -23.70 23.64 -6.77
CA GLY A 193 -24.76 23.93 -7.73
C GLY A 193 -25.96 24.68 -7.14
N SER A 194 -26.30 24.47 -5.86
CA SER A 194 -27.35 25.24 -5.16
C SER A 194 -27.06 26.72 -5.07
N LYS A 195 -25.78 27.08 -5.13
CA LYS A 195 -25.33 28.47 -5.14
C LYS A 195 -25.32 29.08 -6.55
N GLY A 196 -25.71 28.29 -7.57
CA GLY A 196 -25.60 28.69 -8.98
C GLY A 196 -24.15 28.71 -9.48
N LEU A 197 -23.20 28.12 -8.76
CA LEU A 197 -21.78 28.15 -9.13
C LEU A 197 -21.45 26.98 -10.06
N LYS A 198 -21.13 27.28 -11.32
CA LYS A 198 -20.78 26.28 -12.35
C LYS A 198 -19.30 25.90 -12.33
N PHE A 199 -18.42 26.88 -12.15
CA PHE A 199 -16.99 26.67 -12.06
C PHE A 199 -16.27 27.75 -11.24
N VAL A 200 -15.07 27.43 -10.76
CA VAL A 200 -14.08 28.38 -10.26
C VAL A 200 -12.80 28.19 -11.06
N LEU A 201 -12.39 29.23 -11.77
CA LEU A 201 -11.15 29.30 -12.52
C LEU A 201 -10.10 30.04 -11.69
N ILE A 202 -8.93 29.42 -11.54
CA ILE A 202 -7.81 29.96 -10.78
C ILE A 202 -6.62 30.10 -11.74
N ASP A 203 -6.27 31.33 -12.06
CA ASP A 203 -5.19 31.67 -12.98
C ASP A 203 -3.85 31.82 -12.23
N PRO A 204 -2.84 30.98 -12.54
CA PRO A 204 -1.54 31.04 -11.90
C PRO A 204 -0.57 32.06 -12.54
N SER A 205 -0.94 32.78 -13.61
CA SER A 205 0.01 33.55 -14.44
C SER A 205 0.82 34.60 -13.65
N GLU A 206 0.24 35.15 -12.58
CA GLU A 206 0.90 36.13 -11.71
C GLU A 206 1.25 35.57 -10.31
N ALA A 207 1.09 34.27 -10.10
CA ALA A 207 1.36 33.61 -8.83
C ALA A 207 2.87 33.50 -8.57
N GLY A 208 3.35 34.19 -7.53
CA GLY A 208 4.76 34.15 -7.10
C GLY A 208 5.05 33.00 -6.12
N PRO A 209 6.33 32.79 -5.76
CA PRO A 209 6.66 31.91 -4.65
C PRO A 209 6.08 32.46 -3.34
N VAL A 210 5.64 31.56 -2.45
CA VAL A 210 5.19 31.96 -1.11
C VAL A 210 6.38 32.40 -0.24
N PRO A 211 6.20 33.37 0.69
CA PRO A 211 7.23 33.72 1.65
C PRO A 211 7.60 32.54 2.56
N ILE A 212 8.89 32.37 2.82
CA ILE A 212 9.46 31.38 3.75
C ILE A 212 10.42 32.14 4.68
N ALA A 213 10.13 32.14 5.98
CA ALA A 213 10.92 32.84 6.99
C ALA A 213 12.35 32.28 7.08
N GLU A 214 12.52 30.96 7.04
CA GLU A 214 13.81 30.26 7.17
C GLU A 214 14.05 29.30 5.98
N PRO A 215 14.50 29.80 4.81
CA PRO A 215 14.61 28.99 3.59
C PRO A 215 15.62 27.84 3.66
N SER A 216 16.72 28.00 4.42
CA SER A 216 17.74 26.97 4.62
C SER A 216 17.17 25.77 5.38
N GLU A 217 16.48 26.04 6.49
CA GLU A 217 15.82 25.01 7.27
C GLU A 217 14.71 24.33 6.49
N PHE A 218 13.86 25.11 5.81
CA PHE A 218 12.79 24.56 4.98
C PHE A 218 13.33 23.52 3.98
N ARG A 219 14.44 23.83 3.29
CA ARG A 219 15.09 22.89 2.37
C ARG A 219 15.66 21.66 3.06
N ARG A 220 16.27 21.81 4.25
CA ARG A 220 16.82 20.69 5.02
C ARG A 220 15.71 19.72 5.42
N VAL A 221 14.61 20.23 5.98
CA VAL A 221 13.43 19.46 6.37
C VAL A 221 12.84 18.72 5.17
N VAL A 222 12.59 19.42 4.06
CA VAL A 222 12.07 18.81 2.83
C VAL A 222 13.00 17.71 2.32
N LYS A 223 14.31 17.95 2.24
CA LYS A 223 15.28 16.94 1.77
C LYS A 223 15.24 15.68 2.64
N SER A 224 15.21 15.84 3.97
CA SER A 224 15.14 14.71 4.89
C SER A 224 13.83 13.92 4.74
N TRP A 225 12.71 14.62 4.55
CA TRP A 225 11.40 13.98 4.40
C TRP A 225 11.26 13.23 3.07
N VAL A 226 11.79 13.80 1.97
CA VAL A 226 11.81 13.12 0.67
C VAL A 226 12.61 11.81 0.76
N ALA A 227 13.73 11.80 1.48
CA ALA A 227 14.49 10.57 1.72
C ALA A 227 13.66 9.55 2.51
N ALA A 228 13.00 9.96 3.60
CA ALA A 228 12.12 9.09 4.38
C ALA A 228 11.01 8.46 3.52
N LEU A 229 10.33 9.24 2.68
CA LEU A 229 9.25 8.75 1.82
C LEU A 229 9.74 7.78 0.73
N LYS A 230 10.94 7.98 0.19
CA LYS A 230 11.51 7.07 -0.83
C LYS A 230 11.79 5.68 -0.30
N HIS A 231 12.12 5.56 0.99
CA HIS A 231 12.43 4.29 1.64
C HIS A 231 11.27 3.73 2.48
N ASP A 232 10.10 4.39 2.45
CA ASP A 232 8.90 3.87 3.11
C ASP A 232 8.20 2.83 2.22
N VAL A 233 7.97 1.64 2.78
CA VAL A 233 7.35 0.51 2.09
C VAL A 233 5.93 0.82 1.60
N GLY A 234 5.14 1.55 2.40
CA GLY A 234 3.77 1.91 2.01
C GLY A 234 3.77 2.87 0.83
N CYS A 235 4.59 3.91 0.90
CA CYS A 235 4.79 4.86 -0.19
C CYS A 235 5.28 4.17 -1.46
N SER A 236 6.24 3.25 -1.37
CA SER A 236 6.77 2.53 -2.54
C SER A 236 5.72 1.64 -3.21
N LEU A 237 4.87 0.96 -2.45
CA LEU A 237 3.74 0.20 -2.99
C LEU A 237 2.75 1.09 -3.74
N PHE A 238 2.43 2.27 -3.21
CA PHE A 238 1.61 3.25 -3.91
C PHE A 238 2.28 3.79 -5.18
N SER A 239 3.60 3.99 -5.17
CA SER A 239 4.37 4.39 -6.36
C SER A 239 4.40 3.29 -7.42
N ARG A 240 4.40 2.01 -7.01
CA ARG A 240 4.42 0.86 -7.92
C ARG A 240 3.06 0.59 -8.55
N PHE A 241 2.01 0.56 -7.76
CA PHE A 241 0.73 -0.03 -8.19
C PHE A 241 -0.42 0.99 -8.22
N GLY A 242 -0.16 2.21 -7.75
CA GLY A 242 -1.21 3.17 -7.39
C GLY A 242 -1.98 2.68 -6.17
N THR A 243 -3.13 3.30 -5.88
CA THR A 243 -4.05 2.76 -4.88
C THR A 243 -4.61 1.35 -5.22
N PRO A 244 -4.71 0.90 -6.50
CA PRO A 244 -5.19 -0.46 -6.80
C PRO A 244 -4.41 -1.62 -6.15
N PHE A 245 -3.21 -1.39 -5.61
CA PHE A 245 -2.54 -2.38 -4.75
C PHE A 245 -3.46 -2.88 -3.62
N ALA A 246 -4.34 -2.00 -3.12
CA ALA A 246 -5.24 -2.31 -2.03
C ALA A 246 -6.29 -3.38 -2.39
N ILE A 247 -6.52 -3.68 -3.67
CA ILE A 247 -7.44 -4.75 -4.11
C ILE A 247 -7.02 -6.10 -3.50
N SER A 248 -5.76 -6.51 -3.70
CA SER A 248 -5.27 -7.80 -3.20
C SER A 248 -5.21 -7.83 -1.67
N ASN A 249 -4.80 -6.70 -1.06
CA ASN A 249 -4.79 -6.58 0.40
C ASN A 249 -6.21 -6.70 1.00
N SER A 250 -7.19 -6.00 0.43
CA SER A 250 -8.58 -6.05 0.86
C SER A 250 -9.21 -7.42 0.65
N ALA A 251 -8.96 -8.05 -0.50
CA ALA A 251 -9.39 -9.42 -0.76
C ALA A 251 -8.78 -10.41 0.25
N GLY A 252 -7.47 -10.30 0.54
CA GLY A 252 -6.78 -11.15 1.53
C GLY A 252 -7.26 -10.97 2.97
N HIS A 253 -7.79 -9.78 3.31
CA HIS A 253 -8.46 -9.53 4.57
C HIS A 253 -9.95 -9.92 4.56
N GLY A 254 -10.54 -10.23 3.40
CA GLY A 254 -11.95 -10.54 3.23
C GLY A 254 -12.85 -9.31 3.36
N THR A 255 -12.37 -8.15 2.92
CA THR A 255 -13.05 -6.85 3.08
C THR A 255 -13.39 -6.16 1.76
N LEU A 256 -12.98 -6.71 0.62
CA LEU A 256 -13.23 -6.14 -0.70
C LEU A 256 -14.69 -6.39 -1.09
N PRO A 257 -15.56 -5.36 -1.18
CA PRO A 257 -16.97 -5.58 -1.44
C PRO A 257 -17.20 -6.22 -2.80
N ALA A 258 -18.02 -7.26 -2.80
CA ALA A 258 -18.50 -7.92 -3.99
C ALA A 258 -20.01 -8.14 -3.93
N ASN A 259 -20.68 -7.87 -5.06
CA ASN A 259 -22.12 -8.05 -5.26
C ASN A 259 -22.98 -7.39 -4.17
N ASN A 260 -22.81 -6.08 -3.95
CA ASN A 260 -23.45 -5.32 -2.88
C ASN A 260 -23.10 -5.83 -1.46
N TYR A 261 -21.80 -5.95 -1.17
CA TYR A 261 -21.27 -6.39 0.12
C TYR A 261 -21.77 -7.79 0.53
N ARG A 262 -21.92 -8.72 -0.42
CA ARG A 262 -22.28 -10.13 -0.14
C ARG A 262 -21.05 -11.02 -0.01
N SER A 263 -19.95 -10.64 -0.66
CA SER A 263 -18.64 -11.26 -0.47
C SER A 263 -17.57 -10.20 -0.18
N GLY A 264 -16.54 -10.59 0.55
CA GLY A 264 -15.33 -9.81 0.85
C GLY A 264 -14.10 -10.21 0.04
N ARG A 265 -14.23 -11.23 -0.82
CA ARG A 265 -13.18 -11.75 -1.72
C ARG A 265 -13.85 -12.47 -2.90
N PRO A 266 -14.25 -11.78 -3.99
CA PRO A 266 -14.72 -12.45 -5.19
C PRO A 266 -13.54 -13.16 -5.88
N ASP A 267 -13.67 -14.41 -6.35
CA ASP A 267 -12.54 -15.15 -6.93
C ASP A 267 -11.87 -14.40 -8.10
N SER A 268 -12.66 -13.66 -8.88
CA SER A 268 -12.20 -12.85 -10.02
C SER A 268 -11.46 -11.56 -9.64
N PHE A 269 -11.23 -11.26 -8.36
CA PHE A 269 -10.56 -10.02 -7.91
C PHE A 269 -9.16 -9.85 -8.52
N ILE A 270 -8.48 -10.95 -8.87
CA ILE A 270 -7.15 -10.96 -9.48
C ILE A 270 -7.14 -10.16 -10.79
N ASN A 271 -8.22 -10.20 -11.57
CA ASN A 271 -8.35 -9.50 -12.85
C ASN A 271 -8.26 -7.97 -12.71
N VAL A 272 -8.66 -7.45 -11.55
CA VAL A 272 -8.64 -6.01 -11.24
C VAL A 272 -7.59 -5.64 -10.19
N SER A 273 -6.65 -6.55 -9.91
CA SER A 273 -5.57 -6.33 -8.96
C SER A 273 -4.58 -5.26 -9.44
N GLY A 274 -3.81 -4.69 -8.51
CA GLY A 274 -2.72 -3.76 -8.84
C GLY A 274 -1.72 -4.34 -9.84
N ASN A 275 -1.44 -5.66 -9.78
CA ASN A 275 -0.57 -6.35 -10.73
C ASN A 275 -1.18 -6.37 -12.15
N SER A 276 -2.45 -6.73 -12.27
CA SER A 276 -3.15 -6.76 -13.56
C SER A 276 -3.22 -5.38 -14.20
N ILE A 277 -3.49 -4.36 -13.39
CA ILE A 277 -3.49 -2.97 -13.85
C ILE A 277 -2.09 -2.54 -14.28
N GLN A 278 -1.05 -2.84 -13.50
CA GLN A 278 0.34 -2.55 -13.90
C GLN A 278 0.73 -3.20 -15.23
N LYS A 279 0.33 -4.46 -15.44
CA LYS A 279 0.53 -5.15 -16.71
C LYS A 279 -0.13 -4.41 -17.87
N ILE A 280 -1.38 -3.98 -17.71
CA ILE A 280 -2.10 -3.19 -18.72
C ILE A 280 -1.39 -1.85 -18.99
N LEU A 281 -0.95 -1.13 -17.95
CA LEU A 281 -0.22 0.12 -18.13
C LEU A 281 1.06 -0.09 -18.94
N PHE A 282 1.80 -1.17 -18.67
CA PHE A 282 2.99 -1.51 -19.42
C PHE A 282 2.69 -1.87 -20.88
N GLU A 283 1.74 -2.76 -21.12
CA GLU A 283 1.43 -3.28 -22.47
C GLU A 283 0.78 -2.23 -23.37
N ARG A 284 0.02 -1.29 -22.80
CA ARG A 284 -0.80 -0.32 -23.55
C ARG A 284 -0.29 1.12 -23.46
N GLY A 285 0.88 1.37 -22.87
CA GLY A 285 1.47 2.71 -22.77
C GLY A 285 0.82 3.64 -21.74
N GLY A 286 0.17 3.08 -20.72
CA GLY A 286 -0.35 3.81 -19.57
C GLY A 286 0.75 4.42 -18.70
N LYS A 287 0.39 5.35 -17.81
CA LYS A 287 1.39 6.07 -17.00
C LYS A 287 0.91 6.38 -15.59
N MET A 288 1.88 6.57 -14.69
CA MET A 288 1.66 7.02 -13.32
C MET A 288 2.34 8.36 -13.02
N HIS A 289 1.64 9.23 -12.28
CA HIS A 289 2.11 10.59 -11.99
C HIS A 289 1.67 11.12 -10.62
N GLY A 290 2.25 12.25 -10.22
CA GLY A 290 1.87 12.99 -9.03
C GLY A 290 0.44 13.50 -9.10
N CYS A 291 -0.33 13.29 -8.03
CA CYS A 291 -1.69 13.84 -7.90
C CYS A 291 -1.71 15.38 -7.87
N MET A 292 -0.62 15.98 -7.39
CA MET A 292 -0.39 17.41 -7.30
C MET A 292 1.08 17.71 -7.65
N PRO A 293 1.44 18.95 -8.01
CA PRO A 293 2.82 19.33 -8.25
C PRO A 293 3.73 19.03 -7.04
N GLY A 294 4.89 18.41 -7.30
CA GLY A 294 5.87 18.06 -6.26
C GLY A 294 5.57 16.77 -5.46
N CYS A 295 4.49 16.05 -5.75
CA CYS A 295 4.23 14.76 -5.09
C CYS A 295 5.25 13.69 -5.52
N VAL A 296 6.02 13.17 -4.57
CA VAL A 296 7.03 12.12 -4.81
C VAL A 296 6.45 10.70 -4.85
N VAL A 297 5.26 10.47 -4.30
CA VAL A 297 4.61 9.14 -4.27
C VAL A 297 4.05 8.75 -5.64
N ARG A 298 3.57 9.71 -6.43
CA ARG A 298 3.15 9.48 -7.84
C ARG A 298 2.14 8.32 -8.07
N CYS A 299 1.20 8.13 -7.15
CA CYS A 299 0.25 7.00 -7.20
C CYS A 299 -0.90 7.14 -8.21
N SER A 300 -1.01 8.25 -8.95
CA SER A 300 -2.15 8.45 -9.84
C SER A 300 -1.97 7.75 -11.17
N ILE A 301 -2.96 6.97 -11.58
CA ILE A 301 -2.96 6.21 -12.83
C ILE A 301 -3.71 6.97 -13.92
N VAL A 302 -3.07 7.09 -15.09
CA VAL A 302 -3.72 7.39 -16.37
C VAL A 302 -3.89 6.08 -17.10
N TYR A 303 -5.13 5.61 -17.18
CA TYR A 303 -5.48 4.29 -17.69
C TYR A 303 -5.72 4.36 -19.22
N PRO A 304 -5.01 3.54 -20.01
CA PRO A 304 -5.15 3.51 -21.46
C PRO A 304 -6.24 2.53 -21.94
N ASP A 305 -6.87 2.84 -23.07
CA ASP A 305 -7.66 1.87 -23.84
C ASP A 305 -6.75 0.86 -24.57
N LYS A 306 -7.34 0.01 -25.43
CA LYS A 306 -6.61 -1.03 -26.18
C LYS A 306 -5.70 -0.46 -27.26
N GLU A 307 -6.01 0.73 -27.74
CA GLU A 307 -5.29 1.48 -28.76
C GLU A 307 -4.19 2.39 -28.15
N GLY A 308 -4.13 2.48 -26.82
CA GLY A 308 -3.17 3.29 -26.07
C GLY A 308 -3.61 4.73 -25.80
N ASN A 309 -4.84 5.11 -26.16
CA ASN A 309 -5.38 6.42 -25.81
C ASN A 309 -5.84 6.46 -24.36
N GLN A 310 -5.82 7.63 -23.74
CA GLN A 310 -6.32 7.79 -22.38
C GLN A 310 -7.83 7.54 -22.32
N LEU A 311 -8.23 6.50 -21.59
CA LEU A 311 -9.64 6.18 -21.32
C LEU A 311 -10.16 6.94 -20.09
N CYS A 312 -9.37 6.95 -19.01
CA CYS A 312 -9.64 7.75 -17.82
C CYS A 312 -8.36 8.08 -17.05
N ALA A 313 -8.42 9.08 -16.16
CA ALA A 313 -7.36 9.41 -15.23
C ALA A 313 -7.81 9.17 -13.78
N ALA A 314 -6.86 9.19 -12.84
CA ALA A 314 -7.08 8.94 -11.42
C ALA A 314 -7.75 7.57 -11.11
N TYR A 315 -7.41 6.52 -11.86
CA TYR A 315 -8.00 5.18 -11.71
C TYR A 315 -7.62 4.55 -10.35
N GLU A 316 -8.52 4.65 -9.37
CA GLU A 316 -8.27 4.42 -7.93
C GLU A 316 -8.99 3.18 -7.37
N TYR A 317 -8.46 2.63 -6.27
CA TYR A 317 -9.01 1.47 -5.54
C TYR A 317 -10.52 1.57 -5.26
N GLU A 318 -10.98 2.66 -4.64
CA GLU A 318 -12.39 2.82 -4.27
C GLU A 318 -13.30 2.74 -5.50
N THR A 319 -12.88 3.35 -6.62
CA THR A 319 -13.62 3.27 -7.87
C THR A 319 -13.64 1.84 -8.43
N ILE A 320 -12.51 1.15 -8.44
CA ILE A 320 -12.42 -0.24 -8.93
C ILE A 320 -13.28 -1.16 -8.09
N ALA A 321 -13.28 -0.99 -6.77
CA ALA A 321 -14.08 -1.81 -5.90
C ALA A 321 -15.57 -1.48 -6.04
N MET A 322 -15.96 -0.20 -6.00
CA MET A 322 -17.37 0.20 -5.95
C MET A 322 -18.09 0.15 -7.30
N LEU A 323 -17.40 0.47 -8.40
CA LEU A 323 -17.92 0.34 -9.77
C LEU A 323 -17.53 -0.98 -10.45
N GLY A 324 -16.67 -1.78 -9.82
CA GLY A 324 -16.22 -3.08 -10.33
C GLY A 324 -16.73 -4.22 -9.47
N THR A 325 -15.93 -4.67 -8.50
CA THR A 325 -16.21 -5.90 -7.74
C THR A 325 -17.55 -5.86 -7.03
N ASN A 326 -17.94 -4.72 -6.45
CA ASN A 326 -19.23 -4.53 -5.79
C ASN A 326 -20.43 -4.76 -6.75
N LEU A 327 -20.22 -4.58 -8.06
CA LEU A 327 -21.19 -4.83 -9.12
C LEU A 327 -20.96 -6.18 -9.81
N GLY A 328 -19.98 -6.96 -9.38
CA GLY A 328 -19.56 -8.21 -10.02
C GLY A 328 -18.75 -8.01 -11.31
N ILE A 329 -18.38 -6.77 -11.64
CA ILE A 329 -17.65 -6.42 -12.87
C ILE A 329 -16.14 -6.54 -12.60
N THR A 330 -15.44 -7.30 -13.44
CA THR A 330 -13.97 -7.41 -13.39
C THR A 330 -13.29 -7.10 -14.72
N ASP A 331 -14.04 -6.58 -15.69
CA ASP A 331 -13.47 -5.97 -16.90
C ASP A 331 -12.95 -4.58 -16.54
N THR A 332 -11.62 -4.42 -16.56
CA THR A 332 -10.94 -3.17 -16.22
C THR A 332 -11.27 -2.03 -17.18
N ASP A 333 -11.53 -2.31 -18.46
CA ASP A 333 -11.90 -1.30 -19.44
C ASP A 333 -13.33 -0.80 -19.18
N ALA A 334 -14.25 -1.70 -18.80
CA ALA A 334 -15.61 -1.32 -18.40
C ALA A 334 -15.60 -0.44 -17.14
N ILE A 335 -14.86 -0.82 -16.11
CA ILE A 335 -14.73 -0.03 -14.87
C ILE A 335 -14.15 1.36 -15.17
N ALA A 336 -13.15 1.45 -16.06
CA ALA A 336 -12.57 2.72 -16.48
C ALA A 336 -13.56 3.62 -17.24
N ARG A 337 -14.44 3.05 -18.08
CA ARG A 337 -15.55 3.80 -18.70
C ARG A 337 -16.57 4.29 -17.67
N LEU A 338 -16.98 3.44 -16.72
CA LEU A 338 -17.89 3.83 -15.64
C LEU A 338 -17.31 4.96 -14.79
N LYS A 339 -16.01 4.89 -14.51
CA LYS A 339 -15.29 5.96 -13.83
C LYS A 339 -15.35 7.27 -14.62
N PHE A 340 -15.00 7.24 -15.90
CA PHE A 340 -15.04 8.41 -16.77
C PHE A 340 -16.43 9.06 -16.76
N ILE A 341 -17.50 8.26 -16.87
CA ILE A 341 -18.87 8.75 -16.82
C ILE A 341 -19.19 9.40 -15.46
N CYS A 342 -18.74 8.81 -14.33
CA CYS A 342 -18.94 9.40 -13.01
C CYS A 342 -18.23 10.77 -12.88
N ASP A 343 -17.00 10.86 -13.37
CA ASP A 343 -16.24 12.12 -13.39
C ASP A 343 -16.92 13.16 -14.29
N ASP A 344 -17.41 12.77 -15.47
CA ASP A 344 -18.03 13.67 -16.43
C ASP A 344 -19.39 14.21 -15.91
N LEU A 345 -20.21 13.35 -15.29
CA LEU A 345 -21.47 13.75 -14.67
C LEU A 345 -21.29 14.53 -13.37
N GLY A 346 -20.15 14.37 -12.68
CA GLY A 346 -19.86 14.96 -11.39
C GLY A 346 -20.59 14.25 -10.25
N VAL A 347 -20.49 12.92 -10.16
CA VAL A 347 -21.06 12.09 -9.09
C VAL A 347 -19.98 11.34 -8.31
N ASP A 348 -20.22 11.10 -7.02
CA ASP A 348 -19.36 10.25 -6.18
C ASP A 348 -19.42 8.80 -6.64
N ALA A 349 -18.28 8.24 -7.08
CA ALA A 349 -18.17 6.85 -7.53
C ALA A 349 -18.51 5.83 -6.42
N VAL A 350 -18.23 6.13 -5.15
CA VAL A 350 -18.56 5.24 -4.03
C VAL A 350 -20.07 5.19 -3.81
N GLU A 351 -20.69 6.37 -3.69
CA GLU A 351 -22.14 6.51 -3.50
C GLU A 351 -22.92 5.94 -4.71
N THR A 352 -22.43 6.21 -5.92
CA THR A 352 -23.01 5.71 -7.17
C THR A 352 -22.85 4.19 -7.28
N GLY A 353 -21.66 3.65 -7.04
CA GLY A 353 -21.42 2.20 -7.08
C GLY A 353 -22.26 1.44 -6.05
N SER A 354 -22.46 2.01 -4.87
CA SER A 354 -23.38 1.45 -3.88
C SER A 354 -24.84 1.50 -4.35
N SER A 355 -25.26 2.58 -5.01
CA SER A 355 -26.63 2.73 -5.55
C SER A 355 -26.89 1.76 -6.71
N LEU A 356 -25.91 1.58 -7.60
CA LEU A 356 -25.96 0.59 -8.67
C LEU A 356 -26.02 -0.84 -8.12
N GLY A 357 -25.37 -1.11 -6.99
CA GLY A 357 -25.47 -2.39 -6.28
C GLY A 357 -26.91 -2.70 -5.84
N LEU A 358 -27.64 -1.71 -5.31
CA LEU A 358 -29.06 -1.86 -4.98
C LEU A 358 -29.95 -1.99 -6.23
N ALA A 359 -29.61 -1.30 -7.32
CA ALA A 359 -30.32 -1.44 -8.59
C ALA A 359 -30.16 -2.86 -9.17
N ALA A 360 -28.97 -3.46 -9.04
CA ALA A 360 -28.73 -4.85 -9.42
C ALA A 360 -29.54 -5.83 -8.53
N GLU A 361 -29.56 -5.62 -7.21
CA GLU A 361 -30.43 -6.39 -6.30
C GLU A 361 -31.92 -6.28 -6.67
N ALA A 362 -32.37 -5.11 -7.12
CA ALA A 362 -33.72 -4.88 -7.60
C ALA A 362 -33.99 -5.41 -9.04
N GLY A 363 -33.03 -6.12 -9.64
CA GLY A 363 -33.17 -6.72 -10.98
C GLY A 363 -33.13 -5.72 -12.14
N LYS A 364 -32.61 -4.51 -11.94
CA LYS A 364 -32.42 -3.52 -13.01
C LYS A 364 -31.13 -3.70 -13.81
N MET A 365 -30.24 -4.56 -13.32
CA MET A 365 -28.97 -4.91 -13.94
C MET A 365 -28.58 -6.33 -13.53
N ALA A 366 -27.98 -7.09 -14.43
CA ALA A 366 -27.32 -8.35 -14.10
C ALA A 366 -25.94 -8.09 -13.46
N TRP A 367 -25.55 -8.88 -12.47
CA TRP A 367 -24.20 -8.81 -11.89
C TRP A 367 -23.14 -9.07 -12.96
N GLY A 368 -22.09 -8.25 -12.98
CA GLY A 368 -21.00 -8.34 -13.95
C GLY A 368 -21.27 -7.68 -15.31
N ASP A 369 -22.46 -7.12 -15.55
CA ASP A 369 -22.80 -6.44 -16.80
C ASP A 369 -22.43 -4.95 -16.74
N GLY A 370 -21.25 -4.62 -17.28
CA GLY A 370 -20.76 -3.25 -17.37
C GLY A 370 -21.63 -2.33 -18.25
N GLU A 371 -22.21 -2.84 -19.33
CA GLU A 371 -23.05 -2.03 -20.22
C GLU A 371 -24.38 -1.65 -19.55
N SER A 372 -24.95 -2.55 -18.74
CA SER A 372 -26.11 -2.23 -17.91
C SER A 372 -25.80 -1.13 -16.90
N ALA A 373 -24.61 -1.16 -16.29
CA ALA A 373 -24.18 -0.09 -15.39
C ALA A 373 -24.05 1.25 -16.12
N GLU A 374 -23.48 1.27 -17.33
CA GLU A 374 -23.42 2.46 -18.19
C GLU A 374 -24.81 3.01 -18.51
N ARG A 375 -25.79 2.14 -18.84
CA ARG A 375 -27.19 2.53 -19.07
C ARG A 375 -27.84 3.17 -17.84
N LEU A 376 -27.57 2.65 -16.63
CA LEU A 376 -28.10 3.21 -15.39
C LEU A 376 -27.47 4.59 -15.07
N LEU A 377 -26.18 4.79 -15.37
CA LEU A 377 -25.56 6.11 -15.26
C LEU A 377 -26.19 7.11 -16.25
N ALA A 378 -26.52 6.66 -17.47
CA ALA A 378 -27.22 7.51 -18.44
C ALA A 378 -28.62 7.93 -17.96
N GLU A 379 -29.28 7.17 -17.07
CA GLU A 379 -30.54 7.59 -16.46
C GLU A 379 -30.34 8.79 -15.52
N ILE A 380 -29.22 8.86 -14.79
CA ILE A 380 -28.84 10.02 -13.96
C ILE A 380 -28.74 11.26 -14.85
N GLU A 381 -28.07 11.14 -16.00
CA GLU A 381 -27.93 12.20 -17.00
C GLU A 381 -29.27 12.61 -17.62
N LYS A 382 -30.16 11.67 -17.92
CA LYS A 382 -31.51 12.00 -18.43
C LYS A 382 -32.44 12.59 -17.37
N GLY A 383 -32.16 12.32 -16.08
CA GLY A 383 -32.98 12.79 -14.96
C GLY A 383 -34.33 12.08 -14.84
N THR A 384 -34.40 10.81 -15.26
CA THR A 384 -35.59 9.97 -15.06
C THR A 384 -35.83 9.72 -13.57
N PRO A 385 -37.01 9.25 -13.15
CA PRO A 385 -37.26 8.95 -11.73
C PRO A 385 -36.22 8.00 -11.12
N LEU A 386 -35.79 6.98 -11.87
CA LEU A 386 -34.71 6.09 -11.46
C LEU A 386 -33.36 6.83 -11.41
N GLY A 387 -33.03 7.62 -12.44
CA GLY A 387 -31.81 8.43 -12.44
C GLY A 387 -31.72 9.43 -11.28
N GLN A 388 -32.85 10.03 -10.88
CA GLN A 388 -32.93 10.89 -9.71
C GLN A 388 -32.70 10.11 -8.42
N ALA A 389 -33.24 8.90 -8.29
CA ALA A 389 -32.99 8.06 -7.13
C ALA A 389 -31.50 7.70 -7.02
N LEU A 390 -30.89 7.26 -8.12
CA LEU A 390 -29.46 6.92 -8.21
C LEU A 390 -28.57 8.13 -7.91
N GLY A 391 -28.83 9.29 -8.52
CA GLY A 391 -28.06 10.50 -8.29
C GLY A 391 -28.17 11.05 -6.86
N ASN A 392 -29.30 10.83 -6.19
CA ASN A 392 -29.48 11.22 -4.79
C ASN A 392 -28.88 10.24 -3.78
N GLY A 393 -28.21 9.18 -4.25
CA GLY A 393 -27.41 8.27 -3.45
C GLY A 393 -28.15 7.03 -2.97
N VAL A 394 -27.44 6.21 -2.20
CA VAL A 394 -27.82 4.82 -1.93
C VAL A 394 -29.09 4.73 -1.07
N VAL A 395 -29.28 5.67 -0.13
CA VAL A 395 -30.48 5.69 0.72
C VAL A 395 -31.72 6.08 -0.09
N ALA A 396 -31.60 7.03 -1.02
CA ALA A 396 -32.70 7.40 -1.92
C ALA A 396 -33.03 6.23 -2.87
N THR A 397 -32.00 5.55 -3.38
CA THR A 397 -32.14 4.36 -4.23
C THR A 397 -32.81 3.20 -3.49
N GLY A 398 -32.41 2.91 -2.25
CA GLY A 398 -33.04 1.88 -1.43
C GLY A 398 -34.52 2.16 -1.18
N ARG A 399 -34.88 3.41 -0.90
CA ARG A 399 -36.28 3.83 -0.77
C ARG A 399 -37.07 3.68 -2.07
N TYR A 400 -36.47 4.06 -3.20
CA TYR A 400 -37.10 3.95 -4.52
C TYR A 400 -37.47 2.49 -4.86
N PHE A 401 -36.61 1.54 -4.51
CA PHE A 401 -36.85 0.11 -4.72
C PHE A 401 -37.52 -0.60 -3.53
N ASN A 402 -37.85 0.11 -2.45
CA ASN A 402 -38.38 -0.45 -1.22
C ASN A 402 -37.49 -1.59 -0.63
N LEU A 403 -36.17 -1.38 -0.64
CA LEU A 403 -35.18 -2.30 -0.09
C LEU A 403 -34.81 -1.88 1.34
N SER A 404 -34.79 -2.84 2.26
CA SER A 404 -34.37 -2.64 3.65
C SER A 404 -32.86 -2.75 3.86
N ARG A 405 -32.17 -3.54 3.03
CA ARG A 405 -30.73 -3.80 3.16
C ARG A 405 -29.88 -2.74 2.46
N VAL A 406 -29.74 -1.59 3.09
CA VAL A 406 -29.00 -0.44 2.53
C VAL A 406 -27.61 -0.33 3.17
N PRO A 407 -26.50 -0.45 2.41
CA PRO A 407 -25.14 -0.33 2.93
C PRO A 407 -24.73 1.14 3.13
N ALA A 408 -25.38 1.80 4.09
CA ALA A 408 -25.15 3.20 4.42
C ALA A 408 -25.19 3.45 5.92
N PHE A 409 -24.52 4.52 6.37
CA PHE A 409 -24.67 5.03 7.72
C PHE A 409 -24.74 6.55 7.71
N LYS A 410 -25.71 7.10 8.45
CA LYS A 410 -26.05 8.54 8.47
C LYS A 410 -26.17 9.16 7.07
N GLY A 411 -26.94 8.49 6.21
CA GLY A 411 -27.28 8.98 4.87
C GLY A 411 -26.25 8.68 3.78
N GLN A 412 -25.04 8.24 4.13
CA GLN A 412 -23.93 8.09 3.20
C GLN A 412 -23.49 6.62 3.06
N ALA A 413 -23.15 6.19 1.84
CA ALA A 413 -22.72 4.84 1.54
C ALA A 413 -21.46 4.42 2.34
N ILE A 414 -21.41 3.15 2.72
CA ILE A 414 -20.20 2.52 3.27
C ILE A 414 -19.15 2.47 2.14
N PRO A 415 -17.88 2.84 2.36
CA PRO A 415 -16.82 2.74 1.34
C PRO A 415 -16.36 1.30 1.04
N ALA A 416 -15.33 1.16 0.21
CA ALA A 416 -14.83 -0.13 -0.27
C ALA A 416 -14.06 -0.98 0.77
N HIS A 417 -14.34 -0.83 2.06
CA HIS A 417 -13.75 -1.67 3.10
C HIS A 417 -14.87 -2.22 4.01
N ASP A 418 -15.33 -3.44 3.73
CA ASP A 418 -16.37 -4.07 4.55
C ASP A 418 -16.07 -4.04 6.07
N PRO A 419 -16.91 -3.38 6.88
CA PRO A 419 -16.65 -3.18 8.30
C PRO A 419 -16.61 -4.50 9.08
N ARG A 420 -17.23 -5.57 8.58
CA ARG A 420 -17.22 -6.89 9.25
C ARG A 420 -15.83 -7.49 9.35
N SER A 421 -15.00 -7.30 8.32
CA SER A 421 -13.63 -7.83 8.25
C SER A 421 -12.55 -6.84 8.67
N VAL A 422 -12.85 -5.54 8.69
CA VAL A 422 -11.95 -4.45 9.12
C VAL A 422 -12.64 -3.58 10.15
N LYS A 423 -12.75 -4.11 11.35
CA LYS A 423 -13.58 -3.59 12.44
C LYS A 423 -13.17 -2.18 12.89
N GLY A 424 -11.88 -1.86 12.92
CA GLY A 424 -11.41 -0.51 13.26
C GLY A 424 -11.89 0.55 12.28
N THR A 425 -11.86 0.27 10.97
CA THR A 425 -12.45 1.13 9.95
C THR A 425 -13.98 1.16 10.05
N GLY A 426 -14.62 0.04 10.42
CA GLY A 426 -16.04 0.02 10.74
C GLY A 426 -16.42 0.97 11.86
N VAL A 427 -15.64 1.02 12.96
CA VAL A 427 -15.84 2.02 14.01
C VAL A 427 -15.76 3.44 13.43
N THR A 428 -14.77 3.73 12.57
CA THR A 428 -14.67 5.03 11.90
C THR A 428 -15.95 5.37 11.13
N TYR A 429 -16.51 4.44 10.36
CA TYR A 429 -17.76 4.68 9.63
C TYR A 429 -18.91 5.05 10.55
N PHE A 430 -18.97 4.44 11.73
CA PHE A 430 -20.08 4.60 12.67
C PHE A 430 -19.87 5.74 13.67
N THR A 431 -18.70 6.37 13.71
CA THR A 431 -18.39 7.45 14.65
C THR A 431 -18.01 8.76 13.99
N SER A 432 -17.47 8.71 12.76
CA SER A 432 -16.93 9.88 12.05
C SER A 432 -17.95 11.02 12.00
N PRO A 433 -17.54 12.26 12.28
CA PRO A 433 -18.44 13.42 12.15
C PRO A 433 -18.84 13.70 10.70
N MET A 434 -18.22 13.05 9.72
CA MET A 434 -18.44 13.31 8.29
C MET A 434 -19.34 12.27 7.61
N GLY A 435 -19.93 11.33 8.37
CA GLY A 435 -20.64 10.15 7.84
C GLY A 435 -19.71 8.96 7.60
N ALA A 436 -20.23 7.89 6.98
CA ALA A 436 -19.45 6.68 6.69
C ALA A 436 -18.31 6.97 5.70
N ASP A 437 -17.12 7.28 6.20
CA ASP A 437 -15.96 7.69 5.40
C ASP A 437 -14.65 7.05 5.83
N HIS A 438 -13.93 6.47 4.88
CA HIS A 438 -12.67 5.77 5.15
C HIS A 438 -11.52 6.75 5.22
N THR A 439 -11.59 7.87 4.49
CA THR A 439 -10.57 8.93 4.56
C THR A 439 -10.56 9.59 5.94
N ALA A 440 -11.69 9.54 6.65
CA ALA A 440 -11.78 10.00 8.02
C ALA A 440 -10.97 9.16 9.01
N GLY A 441 -10.50 7.96 8.65
CA GLY A 441 -9.74 7.11 9.57
C GLY A 441 -9.70 5.64 9.16
N LEU A 442 -8.92 5.32 8.13
CA LEU A 442 -8.68 3.95 7.68
C LEU A 442 -7.68 3.24 8.61
N THR A 443 -7.99 2.02 9.05
CA THR A 443 -7.05 1.22 9.85
C THR A 443 -7.24 -0.28 9.67
N TYR A 444 -6.14 -0.96 9.37
CA TYR A 444 -6.07 -2.43 9.29
C TYR A 444 -5.39 -3.04 10.52
N ARG A 445 -5.31 -2.30 11.64
CA ARG A 445 -4.62 -2.78 12.84
C ARG A 445 -5.47 -3.82 13.57
N LEU A 446 -5.02 -5.08 13.55
CA LEU A 446 -5.76 -6.23 14.10
C LEU A 446 -7.19 -6.29 13.54
N PRO A 447 -7.37 -6.35 12.20
CA PRO A 447 -8.58 -5.89 11.52
C PRO A 447 -9.82 -6.72 11.87
N ARG A 448 -9.65 -8.00 12.24
CA ARG A 448 -10.74 -8.92 12.60
C ARG A 448 -10.96 -9.05 14.11
N ASN A 449 -10.08 -8.49 14.93
CA ASN A 449 -10.23 -8.56 16.39
C ASN A 449 -11.32 -7.57 16.82
N ARG A 450 -12.21 -7.96 17.74
CA ARG A 450 -13.22 -7.07 18.31
C ARG A 450 -12.64 -6.05 19.29
N GLU A 451 -11.57 -6.41 20.00
CA GLU A 451 -10.98 -5.59 21.05
C GLU A 451 -10.10 -4.47 20.47
N LYS A 452 -10.04 -3.35 21.20
CA LYS A 452 -9.19 -2.17 20.90
C LYS A 452 -9.50 -1.45 19.59
N GLN A 453 -10.60 -1.79 18.91
CA GLN A 453 -10.94 -1.19 17.63
C GLN A 453 -11.35 0.28 17.76
N ALA A 454 -12.00 0.68 18.85
CA ALA A 454 -12.26 2.10 19.14
C ALA A 454 -10.97 2.91 19.35
N GLU A 455 -9.97 2.38 20.07
CA GLU A 455 -8.66 3.03 20.24
C GLU A 455 -7.93 3.19 18.89
N ASN A 456 -7.92 2.11 18.09
CA ASN A 456 -7.29 2.13 16.77
C ASN A 456 -7.98 3.12 15.82
N SER A 457 -9.32 3.15 15.83
CA SER A 457 -10.12 4.09 15.04
C SER A 457 -9.90 5.54 15.49
N LEU A 458 -9.93 5.82 16.81
CA LEU A 458 -9.71 7.16 17.35
C LEU A 458 -8.35 7.71 16.91
N ARG A 459 -7.29 6.90 17.00
CA ARG A 459 -5.95 7.27 16.53
C ARG A 459 -5.95 7.65 15.05
N SER A 460 -6.54 6.81 14.20
CA SER A 460 -6.60 7.07 12.76
C SER A 460 -7.46 8.29 12.43
N GLN A 461 -8.55 8.53 13.17
CA GLN A 461 -9.39 9.71 13.00
C GLN A 461 -8.67 11.02 13.36
N ILE A 462 -7.89 11.02 14.44
CA ILE A 462 -7.05 12.16 14.80
C ILE A 462 -5.98 12.39 13.72
N GLN A 463 -5.31 11.34 13.24
CA GLN A 463 -4.31 11.46 12.19
C GLN A 463 -4.89 12.00 10.88
N ALA A 464 -6.07 11.53 10.48
CA ALA A 464 -6.79 12.05 9.31
C ALA A 464 -7.11 13.53 9.45
N ALA A 465 -7.67 13.94 10.60
CA ALA A 465 -7.97 15.33 10.88
C ALA A 465 -6.72 16.23 10.86
N VAL A 466 -5.56 15.74 11.34
CA VAL A 466 -4.29 16.45 11.19
C VAL A 466 -3.95 16.63 9.71
N CYS A 467 -3.93 15.55 8.92
CA CYS A 467 -3.58 15.63 7.51
C CYS A 467 -4.47 16.60 6.74
N ASP A 468 -5.79 16.52 6.91
CA ASP A 468 -6.74 17.39 6.22
C ASP A 468 -6.67 18.85 6.70
N SER A 469 -6.29 19.09 7.96
CA SER A 469 -6.09 20.46 8.48
C SER A 469 -4.86 21.14 7.87
N PHE A 470 -3.80 20.36 7.61
CA PHE A 470 -2.54 20.89 7.07
C PHE A 470 -2.40 20.74 5.55
N GLY A 471 -3.35 20.07 4.88
CA GLY A 471 -3.32 19.80 3.44
C GLY A 471 -2.35 18.69 3.05
N TYR A 472 -2.02 17.79 3.99
CA TYR A 472 -1.12 16.66 3.77
C TYR A 472 -1.86 15.45 3.20
N CYS A 473 -1.26 14.74 2.24
CA CYS A 473 -1.86 13.54 1.66
C CYS A 473 -1.85 12.35 2.64
N LEU A 474 -3.01 11.74 2.88
CA LEU A 474 -3.14 10.56 3.75
C LEU A 474 -2.32 9.35 3.26
N ASN A 475 -2.26 9.11 1.94
CA ASN A 475 -1.50 7.99 1.36
C ASN A 475 0.03 8.14 1.47
N SER A 476 0.53 9.27 1.96
CA SER A 476 1.97 9.48 2.14
C SER A 476 2.40 9.48 3.60
N VAL A 477 1.53 9.15 4.56
CA VAL A 477 1.92 9.02 5.97
C VAL A 477 2.83 7.80 6.11
N PRO A 478 4.14 7.96 6.39
CA PRO A 478 5.05 6.83 6.46
C PRO A 478 4.82 6.01 7.74
N GLY A 479 5.16 4.72 7.70
CA GLY A 479 4.94 3.82 8.83
C GLY A 479 5.86 4.08 10.02
N ARG A 480 7.02 4.69 9.78
CA ARG A 480 8.08 4.90 10.79
C ARG A 480 8.17 6.35 11.24
N ASP A 481 8.36 7.27 10.30
CA ASP A 481 8.65 8.68 10.56
C ASP A 481 7.43 9.50 11.03
N PRO A 482 7.59 10.37 12.05
CA PRO A 482 6.47 11.10 12.63
C PRO A 482 6.05 12.33 11.79
N VAL A 483 4.91 12.24 11.11
CA VAL A 483 4.36 13.32 10.28
C VAL A 483 4.09 14.62 11.05
N ASN A 484 3.69 14.53 12.32
CA ASN A 484 3.43 15.70 13.17
C ASN A 484 4.70 16.54 13.35
N ARG A 485 5.87 15.90 13.45
CA ARG A 485 7.16 16.59 13.53
C ARG A 485 7.51 17.28 12.23
N PHE A 486 7.33 16.59 11.10
CA PHE A 486 7.57 17.16 9.77
C PHE A 486 6.72 18.41 9.52
N ILE A 487 5.42 18.36 9.82
CA ILE A 487 4.53 19.51 9.67
C ILE A 487 4.96 20.65 10.60
N ALA A 488 5.29 20.37 11.87
CA ALA A 488 5.74 21.39 12.82
C ALA A 488 7.01 22.11 12.33
N ASP A 489 8.01 21.35 11.89
CA ASP A 489 9.28 21.89 11.39
C ASP A 489 9.06 22.77 10.14
N LEU A 490 8.17 22.39 9.22
CA LEU A 490 7.82 23.21 8.05
C LEU A 490 6.98 24.45 8.41
N MET A 491 6.05 24.35 9.35
CA MET A 491 5.28 25.51 9.84
C MET A 491 6.23 26.56 10.44
N ASN A 492 7.17 26.12 11.28
CA ASN A 492 8.19 26.99 11.87
C ASN A 492 9.06 27.62 10.79
N ALA A 493 9.54 26.84 9.82
CA ALA A 493 10.38 27.35 8.75
C ALA A 493 9.65 28.31 7.80
N ARG A 494 8.35 28.09 7.53
CA ARG A 494 7.56 28.99 6.69
C ARG A 494 7.20 30.28 7.41
N TYR A 495 6.67 30.17 8.63
CA TYR A 495 6.01 31.28 9.33
C TYR A 495 6.86 31.95 10.41
N GLY A 496 8.03 31.40 10.76
CA GLY A 496 8.83 31.88 11.89
C GLY A 496 8.17 31.64 13.25
N CYS A 497 7.20 30.72 13.32
CA CYS A 497 6.51 30.35 14.56
C CYS A 497 7.31 29.28 15.35
N ARG A 498 6.75 28.82 16.48
CA ARG A 498 7.36 27.86 17.40
C ARG A 498 6.41 26.71 17.74
N MET A 499 5.80 26.09 16.73
CA MET A 499 4.94 24.93 16.88
C MET A 499 5.76 23.68 17.20
N THR A 500 5.23 22.86 18.10
CA THR A 500 5.71 21.53 18.46
C THR A 500 4.86 20.45 17.77
N PRO A 501 5.32 19.18 17.72
CA PRO A 501 4.48 18.08 17.25
C PRO A 501 3.16 17.94 18.01
N ALA A 502 3.14 18.29 19.30
CA ALA A 502 1.94 18.27 20.12
C ALA A 502 0.93 19.34 19.69
N ASP A 503 1.39 20.53 19.27
CA ASP A 503 0.51 21.59 18.75
C ASP A 503 -0.14 21.18 17.42
N ILE A 504 0.59 20.45 16.57
CA ILE A 504 0.06 19.89 15.32
C ILE A 504 -1.03 18.85 15.63
N LEU A 505 -0.76 17.93 16.56
CA LEU A 505 -1.73 16.93 17.00
C LEU A 505 -2.98 17.59 17.62
N GLU A 506 -2.79 18.61 18.45
CA GLU A 506 -3.88 19.32 19.10
C GLU A 506 -4.74 20.09 18.09
N THR A 507 -4.15 20.60 17.00
CA THR A 507 -4.91 21.19 15.88
C THR A 507 -5.88 20.16 15.29
N GLY A 508 -5.42 18.93 15.02
CA GLY A 508 -6.29 17.86 14.51
C GLY A 508 -7.39 17.46 15.50
N LYS A 509 -7.06 17.36 16.80
CA LYS A 509 -8.06 17.12 17.85
C LYS A 509 -9.10 18.24 17.92
N GLN A 510 -8.66 19.50 17.84
CA GLN A 510 -9.55 20.65 17.86
C GLN A 510 -10.48 20.68 16.63
N THR A 511 -9.98 20.31 15.45
CA THR A 511 -10.82 20.15 14.24
C THR A 511 -11.95 19.16 14.50
N LEU A 512 -11.67 18.01 15.11
CA LEU A 512 -12.70 17.02 15.46
C LEU A 512 -13.69 17.58 16.50
N ARG A 513 -13.22 18.29 17.53
CA ARG A 513 -14.12 18.94 18.50
C ARG A 513 -15.06 19.93 17.82
N ASP A 514 -14.55 20.75 16.90
CA ASP A 514 -15.36 21.73 16.17
C ASP A 514 -16.40 21.04 15.27
N GLN A 515 -16.02 19.97 14.58
CA GLN A 515 -16.94 19.19 13.75
C GLN A 515 -18.04 18.52 14.58
N LEU A 516 -17.68 17.92 15.71
CA LEU A 516 -18.63 17.31 16.65
C LEU A 516 -19.57 18.37 17.25
N ALA A 517 -19.06 19.56 17.57
CA ALA A 517 -19.85 20.67 18.11
C ALA A 517 -20.91 21.17 17.11
N PHE A 518 -20.56 21.27 15.82
CA PHE A 518 -21.52 21.59 14.76
C PHE A 518 -22.61 20.52 14.67
N ASN A 519 -22.20 19.26 14.60
CA ASN A 519 -23.10 18.12 14.44
C ASN A 519 -24.06 17.90 15.61
N LYS A 520 -23.64 18.21 16.84
CA LYS A 520 -24.50 18.14 18.02
C LYS A 520 -25.75 19.02 17.88
N LYS A 521 -25.64 20.13 17.13
CA LYS A 521 -26.73 21.08 16.89
C LYS A 521 -27.46 20.82 15.56
N ALA A 522 -26.83 20.13 14.62
CA ALA A 522 -27.39 19.77 13.32
C ALA A 522 -28.33 18.55 13.39
N GLU A 523 -29.04 18.28 12.30
CA GLU A 523 -29.91 17.10 12.16
C GLU A 523 -29.14 15.78 12.26
N PHE A 524 -27.87 15.77 11.83
CA PHE A 524 -26.95 14.63 11.98
C PHE A 524 -26.88 14.07 13.42
N GLY A 525 -26.91 14.94 14.43
CA GLY A 525 -26.88 14.53 15.84
C GLY A 525 -28.18 13.91 16.34
N LYS A 526 -29.27 14.08 15.59
CA LYS A 526 -30.62 13.58 15.91
C LYS A 526 -31.01 12.35 15.08
N MET A 527 -30.24 12.01 14.06
CA MET A 527 -30.46 10.82 13.23
C MET A 527 -30.33 9.54 14.05
N ASP A 528 -31.06 8.52 13.62
CA ASP A 528 -30.90 7.16 14.12
C ASP A 528 -29.43 6.71 14.00
N SER A 529 -28.88 6.28 15.13
CA SER A 529 -27.51 5.77 15.25
C SER A 529 -27.46 4.23 15.21
N THR A 530 -28.59 3.58 14.96
CA THR A 530 -28.65 2.12 14.80
C THR A 530 -27.80 1.70 13.61
N LEU A 531 -26.95 0.70 13.83
CA LEU A 531 -26.07 0.18 12.80
C LEU A 531 -26.87 -0.62 11.76
N PRO A 532 -26.47 -0.64 10.47
CA PRO A 532 -27.15 -1.46 9.48
C PRO A 532 -27.21 -2.93 9.91
N ALA A 533 -28.40 -3.52 9.98
CA ALA A 533 -28.62 -4.86 10.52
C ALA A 533 -27.68 -5.91 9.90
N PHE A 534 -27.48 -5.84 8.58
CA PHE A 534 -26.63 -6.80 7.86
C PHE A 534 -25.18 -6.86 8.36
N VAL A 535 -24.61 -5.76 8.89
CA VAL A 535 -23.22 -5.81 9.39
C VAL A 535 -23.12 -6.59 10.70
N ARG A 536 -24.22 -6.70 11.45
CA ARG A 536 -24.33 -7.43 12.72
C ARG A 536 -24.86 -8.86 12.55
N GLU A 537 -25.63 -9.11 11.50
CA GLU A 537 -26.40 -10.36 11.33
C GLU A 537 -25.89 -11.25 10.19
N GLU A 538 -25.33 -10.67 9.12
CA GLU A 538 -24.88 -11.43 7.95
C GLU A 538 -23.36 -11.64 7.97
N PRO A 539 -22.85 -12.88 8.16
CA PRO A 539 -21.41 -13.14 8.11
C PRO A 539 -20.87 -12.90 6.70
N ILE A 540 -19.70 -12.28 6.60
CA ILE A 540 -19.05 -12.00 5.30
C ILE A 540 -18.14 -13.15 4.87
N ALA A 541 -18.34 -13.68 3.66
CA ALA A 541 -17.42 -14.65 3.07
C ALA A 541 -16.10 -13.99 2.66
N PRO A 542 -14.95 -14.70 2.70
CA PRO A 542 -14.75 -16.07 3.18
C PRO A 542 -14.45 -16.15 4.69
N THR A 543 -14.36 -14.99 5.37
CA THR A 543 -13.84 -14.92 6.75
C THR A 543 -14.87 -15.29 7.81
N GLY A 544 -16.16 -15.34 7.44
CA GLY A 544 -17.28 -15.58 8.34
C GLY A 544 -17.46 -14.49 9.40
N GLN A 545 -16.85 -13.31 9.22
CA GLN A 545 -16.86 -12.27 10.24
C GLN A 545 -18.18 -11.50 10.28
N LEU A 546 -18.52 -11.04 11.48
CA LEU A 546 -19.54 -10.02 11.75
C LEU A 546 -18.85 -8.76 12.29
N PHE A 547 -19.51 -7.62 12.20
CA PHE A 547 -19.09 -6.44 12.93
C PHE A 547 -19.56 -6.57 14.37
N ASP A 548 -18.70 -7.08 15.26
CA ASP A 548 -19.02 -7.48 16.64
C ASP A 548 -18.34 -6.59 17.70
N VAL A 549 -17.89 -5.38 17.31
CA VAL A 549 -17.35 -4.40 18.25
C VAL A 549 -18.45 -3.97 19.22
N GLU A 550 -18.15 -3.89 20.51
CA GLU A 550 -19.10 -3.49 21.55
C GLU A 550 -19.68 -2.10 21.27
N GLU A 551 -20.99 -1.96 21.38
CA GLU A 551 -21.67 -0.69 21.06
C GLU A 551 -21.25 0.44 22.02
N ALA A 552 -20.92 0.09 23.26
CA ALA A 552 -20.39 1.03 24.24
C ALA A 552 -19.04 1.64 23.79
N ASP A 553 -18.16 0.84 23.19
CA ASP A 553 -16.86 1.32 22.70
C ASP A 553 -17.02 2.31 21.54
N ILE A 554 -17.99 2.05 20.66
CA ILE A 554 -18.34 2.94 19.53
C ILE A 554 -18.90 4.26 20.05
N LYS A 555 -19.88 4.20 20.97
CA LYS A 555 -20.54 5.39 21.53
C LYS A 555 -19.59 6.27 22.34
N ASN A 556 -18.64 5.65 23.05
CA ASN A 556 -17.74 6.36 23.98
C ASN A 556 -16.40 6.74 23.37
N ILE A 557 -16.14 6.45 22.09
CA ILE A 557 -14.85 6.71 21.43
C ILE A 557 -14.30 8.13 21.69
N TRP A 558 -15.18 9.13 21.64
CA TRP A 558 -14.81 10.54 21.74
C TRP A 558 -14.41 10.96 23.17
N GLN A 559 -14.72 10.16 24.19
CA GLN A 559 -14.22 10.39 25.56
C GLN A 559 -12.69 10.23 25.64
N GLY A 560 -12.10 9.43 24.76
CA GLY A 560 -10.65 9.26 24.67
C GLY A 560 -9.92 10.39 23.95
N LEU A 561 -10.63 11.32 23.30
CA LEU A 561 -10.03 12.34 22.43
C LEU A 561 -9.04 13.21 23.21
N ASP A 562 -9.45 13.79 24.32
CA ASP A 562 -8.62 14.73 25.08
C ASP A 562 -7.41 14.03 25.72
N ALA A 563 -7.59 12.80 26.19
CA ALA A 563 -6.54 11.97 26.78
C ALA A 563 -5.57 11.39 25.75
N PHE A 564 -5.90 11.43 24.46
CA PHE A 564 -5.04 10.88 23.42
C PHE A 564 -3.71 11.63 23.34
N GLN A 565 -2.63 10.86 23.40
CA GLN A 565 -1.25 11.29 23.21
C GLN A 565 -0.59 10.36 22.20
N GLU A 566 0.21 10.91 21.29
CA GLU A 566 1.03 10.09 20.42
C GLU A 566 2.11 9.40 21.26
N LYS A 567 2.21 8.07 21.13
CA LYS A 567 3.26 7.32 21.84
C LYS A 567 4.59 7.60 21.17
N VAL A 568 5.56 8.09 21.94
CA VAL A 568 6.95 8.16 21.49
C VAL A 568 7.42 6.75 21.17
N LYS A 569 7.75 6.49 19.89
CA LYS A 569 8.35 5.22 19.49
C LYS A 569 9.79 5.21 20.02
N VAL A 570 10.10 4.27 20.91
CA VAL A 570 11.48 3.96 21.27
C VAL A 570 12.04 3.05 20.17
N LEU A 571 13.26 3.33 19.70
CA LEU A 571 13.95 2.43 18.79
C LEU A 571 14.33 1.17 19.56
N GLU A 572 13.64 0.08 19.29
CA GLU A 572 13.98 -1.24 19.81
C GLU A 572 14.76 -2.03 18.75
N ILE A 573 16.00 -2.39 19.06
CA ILE A 573 16.76 -3.35 18.28
C ILE A 573 16.45 -4.73 18.84
N ARG A 574 15.76 -5.57 18.05
CA ARG A 574 15.33 -6.90 18.47
C ARG A 574 16.18 -7.96 17.82
N ILE A 575 17.00 -8.64 18.62
CA ILE A 575 17.74 -9.82 18.17
C ILE A 575 16.73 -10.98 18.09
N PRO A 576 16.56 -11.62 16.92
CA PRO A 576 15.63 -12.73 16.77
C PRO A 576 16.08 -13.95 17.58
N PRO A 577 15.15 -14.84 17.98
CA PRO A 577 15.55 -16.09 18.59
C PRO A 577 16.32 -16.96 17.57
N LEU A 578 17.28 -17.74 18.06
CA LEU A 578 18.02 -18.71 17.25
C LEU A 578 17.54 -20.13 17.55
N PRO A 579 17.61 -21.06 16.59
CA PRO A 579 17.43 -22.47 16.89
C PRO A 579 18.54 -22.95 17.84
N GLU A 580 18.30 -24.06 18.52
CA GLU A 580 19.42 -24.84 19.05
C GLU A 580 20.28 -25.32 17.86
N MET A 581 21.60 -25.26 17.98
CA MET A 581 22.51 -25.65 16.89
C MET A 581 23.48 -26.73 17.35
N LEU A 582 23.46 -27.86 16.65
CA LEU A 582 24.55 -28.83 16.64
C LEU A 582 25.43 -28.52 15.43
N PHE A 583 26.64 -28.00 15.67
CA PHE A 583 27.53 -27.56 14.60
C PHE A 583 28.91 -28.20 14.74
N GLY A 584 29.39 -28.82 13.67
CA GLY A 584 30.72 -29.42 13.59
C GLY A 584 30.76 -30.68 12.74
N ALA A 585 31.96 -31.12 12.34
CA ALA A 585 32.11 -32.35 11.58
C ALA A 585 31.73 -33.58 12.42
N GLY A 586 30.86 -34.43 11.90
CA GLY A 586 30.41 -35.67 12.56
C GLY A 586 29.36 -35.46 13.65
N VAL A 587 28.85 -34.25 13.85
CA VAL A 587 27.78 -33.99 14.83
C VAL A 587 26.46 -34.65 14.44
N GLY A 588 26.28 -35.02 13.17
CA GLY A 588 25.11 -35.73 12.68
C GLY A 588 24.83 -37.03 13.43
N GLU A 589 25.88 -37.74 13.87
CA GLU A 589 25.76 -38.98 14.66
C GLU A 589 25.03 -38.77 15.99
N ASN A 590 25.05 -37.56 16.54
CA ASN A 590 24.40 -37.23 17.81
C ASN A 590 22.96 -36.71 17.63
N MET A 591 22.47 -36.58 16.39
CA MET A 591 21.18 -35.95 16.11
C MET A 591 20.01 -36.72 16.72
N GLY A 592 20.04 -38.06 16.69
CA GLY A 592 18.97 -38.89 17.22
C GLY A 592 18.72 -38.66 18.71
N GLU A 593 19.79 -38.54 19.51
CA GLU A 593 19.68 -38.23 20.93
C GLU A 593 19.08 -36.83 21.16
N ARG A 594 19.50 -35.85 20.35
CA ARG A 594 19.05 -34.46 20.54
C ARG A 594 17.60 -34.27 20.12
N ILE A 595 17.19 -34.87 19.01
CA ILE A 595 15.82 -34.79 18.50
C ILE A 595 14.84 -35.47 19.46
N ARG A 596 15.23 -36.55 20.14
CA ARG A 596 14.39 -37.19 21.16
C ARG A 596 13.96 -36.24 22.28
N ARG A 597 14.78 -35.23 22.61
CA ARG A 597 14.46 -34.21 23.63
C ARG A 597 13.32 -33.28 23.21
N LEU A 598 12.95 -33.27 21.94
CA LEU A 598 11.80 -32.53 21.41
C LEU A 598 10.45 -33.26 21.64
N ASN A 599 10.46 -34.43 22.32
CA ASN A 599 9.27 -35.24 22.61
C ASN A 599 8.50 -35.71 21.36
N VAL A 600 9.22 -35.94 20.27
CA VAL A 600 8.68 -36.50 19.01
C VAL A 600 8.89 -38.02 18.97
N LYS A 601 7.98 -38.75 18.34
CA LYS A 601 8.05 -40.22 18.20
C LYS A 601 8.16 -40.65 16.74
N LYS A 602 7.47 -39.96 15.83
CA LYS A 602 7.39 -40.30 14.41
C LYS A 602 7.66 -39.06 13.55
N LEU A 603 8.85 -39.03 12.98
CA LEU A 603 9.35 -37.94 12.15
C LEU A 603 8.91 -38.09 10.71
N PHE A 604 8.53 -36.99 10.08
CA PHE A 604 8.34 -36.90 8.64
C PHE A 604 9.57 -36.23 8.03
N LEU A 605 10.39 -37.01 7.32
CA LEU A 605 11.64 -36.58 6.69
C LEU A 605 11.36 -36.16 5.25
N ILE A 606 11.52 -34.87 4.99
CA ILE A 606 11.28 -34.21 3.71
C ILE A 606 12.64 -33.93 3.06
N THR A 607 12.83 -34.41 1.83
CA THR A 607 14.08 -34.29 1.08
C THR A 607 13.84 -34.30 -0.43
N ASP A 608 14.87 -33.94 -1.20
CA ASP A 608 14.91 -34.13 -2.64
C ASP A 608 15.34 -35.56 -3.03
N PRO A 609 15.08 -36.00 -4.29
CA PRO A 609 15.47 -37.32 -4.78
C PRO A 609 16.98 -37.59 -4.73
N VAL A 610 17.82 -36.57 -4.94
CA VAL A 610 19.28 -36.74 -5.02
C VAL A 610 19.82 -37.26 -3.70
N MET A 611 19.30 -36.79 -2.56
CA MET A 611 19.72 -37.27 -1.23
C MET A 611 19.42 -38.77 -1.01
N VAL A 612 18.40 -39.31 -1.69
CA VAL A 612 18.12 -40.76 -1.68
C VAL A 612 19.14 -41.49 -2.57
N GLU A 613 19.37 -40.98 -3.78
CA GLU A 613 20.30 -41.56 -4.76
C GLU A 613 21.72 -41.67 -4.20
N ILE A 614 22.21 -40.65 -3.49
CA ILE A 614 23.55 -40.64 -2.89
C ILE A 614 23.61 -41.34 -1.52
N GLY A 615 22.51 -41.91 -1.04
CA GLY A 615 22.43 -42.69 0.21
C GLY A 615 22.35 -41.90 1.51
N ARG A 616 22.42 -40.56 1.46
CA ARG A 616 22.38 -39.68 2.66
C ARG A 616 21.05 -39.74 3.40
N ALA A 617 19.92 -39.79 2.68
CA ALA A 617 18.62 -39.94 3.31
C ALA A 617 18.52 -41.24 4.11
N GLY A 618 19.08 -42.34 3.58
CA GLY A 618 19.13 -43.64 4.26
C GLY A 618 20.05 -43.65 5.48
N GLU A 619 21.19 -42.96 5.40
CA GLU A 619 22.10 -42.74 6.54
C GLU A 619 21.40 -42.00 7.67
N VAL A 620 20.75 -40.87 7.38
CA VAL A 620 20.00 -40.09 8.38
C VAL A 620 18.88 -40.92 9.00
N CYS A 621 18.10 -41.67 8.19
CA CYS A 621 17.06 -42.57 8.73
C CYS A 621 17.65 -43.57 9.73
N LYS A 622 18.79 -44.21 9.44
CA LYS A 622 19.45 -45.16 10.36
C LYS A 622 19.90 -44.51 11.66
N ILE A 623 20.46 -43.30 11.59
CA ILE A 623 20.87 -42.55 12.80
C ILE A 623 19.65 -42.22 13.66
N LEU A 624 18.54 -41.80 13.05
CA LEU A 624 17.29 -41.50 13.74
C LEU A 624 16.66 -42.77 14.35
N GLU A 625 16.68 -43.89 13.64
CA GLU A 625 16.21 -45.19 14.12
C GLU A 625 17.05 -45.71 15.30
N ALA A 626 18.38 -45.58 15.25
CA ALA A 626 19.26 -45.87 16.38
C ALA A 626 18.97 -44.93 17.57
N GLY A 627 18.51 -43.71 17.28
CA GLY A 627 17.92 -42.76 18.22
C GLY A 627 16.51 -43.14 18.73
N GLY A 628 15.95 -44.28 18.34
CA GLY A 628 14.61 -44.72 18.76
C GLY A 628 13.47 -43.86 18.19
N LEU A 629 13.70 -43.19 17.06
CA LEU A 629 12.73 -42.36 16.36
C LEU A 629 12.30 -43.07 15.08
N SER A 630 11.00 -43.23 14.85
CA SER A 630 10.49 -43.76 13.58
C SER A 630 10.46 -42.65 12.52
N THR A 631 10.77 -42.98 11.28
CA THR A 631 10.77 -42.00 10.17
C THR A 631 9.78 -42.41 9.08
N VAL A 632 9.20 -41.40 8.42
CA VAL A 632 8.46 -41.53 7.17
C VAL A 632 9.14 -40.63 6.16
N LEU A 633 9.66 -41.23 5.09
CA LEU A 633 10.40 -40.52 4.04
C LEU A 633 9.45 -39.95 2.99
N PHE A 634 9.63 -38.66 2.67
CA PHE A 634 9.06 -37.98 1.52
C PHE A 634 10.19 -37.36 0.70
N SER A 635 10.45 -37.90 -0.49
CA SER A 635 11.63 -37.58 -1.30
C SER A 635 11.29 -36.92 -2.64
N GLU A 636 10.14 -36.24 -2.74
CA GLU A 636 9.64 -35.64 -4.00
C GLU A 636 9.96 -34.14 -4.12
N VAL A 637 10.77 -33.57 -3.23
CA VAL A 637 11.06 -32.13 -3.27
C VAL A 637 11.85 -31.78 -4.52
N ALA A 638 11.24 -30.96 -5.38
CA ALA A 638 11.91 -30.35 -6.52
C ALA A 638 12.55 -29.01 -6.12
N PRO A 639 13.53 -28.51 -6.89
CA PRO A 639 13.89 -27.09 -6.86
C PRO A 639 12.64 -26.22 -6.99
N ASP A 640 12.60 -25.10 -6.25
CA ASP A 640 11.49 -24.14 -6.31
C ASP A 640 10.10 -24.74 -5.96
N PRO A 641 9.95 -25.37 -4.78
CA PRO A 641 8.78 -26.17 -4.42
C PRO A 641 7.48 -25.37 -4.48
N ASP A 642 6.43 -25.98 -5.03
CA ASP A 642 5.12 -25.34 -5.19
C ASP A 642 4.14 -25.65 -4.04
N ILE A 643 3.06 -24.85 -3.99
CA ILE A 643 1.99 -25.01 -3.00
C ILE A 643 1.39 -26.43 -3.06
N GLU A 644 1.24 -27.00 -4.25
CA GLU A 644 0.64 -28.32 -4.46
C GLU A 644 1.49 -29.45 -3.86
N LEU A 645 2.82 -29.36 -3.94
CA LEU A 645 3.77 -30.25 -3.28
C LEU A 645 3.58 -30.19 -1.76
N VAL A 646 3.50 -28.97 -1.19
CA VAL A 646 3.29 -28.78 0.25
C VAL A 646 1.97 -29.39 0.71
N GLU A 647 0.89 -29.20 -0.06
CA GLU A 647 -0.42 -29.81 0.23
C GLU A 647 -0.38 -31.34 0.21
N ARG A 648 0.33 -31.95 -0.75
CA ARG A 648 0.53 -33.40 -0.81
C ARG A 648 1.31 -33.91 0.40
N ALA A 649 2.46 -33.29 0.68
CA ALA A 649 3.32 -33.64 1.80
C ALA A 649 2.57 -33.50 3.15
N ALA A 650 1.77 -32.44 3.32
CA ALA A 650 0.95 -32.23 4.50
C ALA A 650 -0.17 -33.28 4.68
N ARG A 651 -0.73 -33.82 3.60
CA ARG A 651 -1.66 -34.96 3.67
C ARG A 651 -0.96 -36.21 4.19
N ILE A 652 0.19 -36.57 3.61
CA ILE A 652 0.96 -37.75 4.02
C ILE A 652 1.40 -37.64 5.48
N TYR A 653 1.87 -36.46 5.92
CA TYR A 653 2.20 -36.21 7.33
C TYR A 653 1.05 -36.58 8.28
N ARG A 654 -0.18 -36.17 7.95
CA ARG A 654 -1.38 -36.45 8.74
C ARG A 654 -1.79 -37.93 8.67
N ASP A 655 -1.85 -38.48 7.47
CA ASP A 655 -2.30 -39.87 7.25
C ASP A 655 -1.37 -40.88 7.92
N GLN A 656 -0.08 -40.55 8.01
CA GLN A 656 0.93 -41.37 8.68
C GLN A 656 1.03 -41.10 10.20
N GLY A 657 0.30 -40.13 10.74
CA GLY A 657 0.34 -39.78 12.16
C GLY A 657 1.73 -39.33 12.63
N CYS A 658 2.44 -38.57 11.81
CA CYS A 658 3.72 -37.99 12.19
C CYS A 658 3.52 -36.84 13.20
N ASP A 659 4.49 -36.64 14.09
CA ASP A 659 4.45 -35.63 15.16
C ASP A 659 5.68 -34.69 15.19
N GLY A 660 6.62 -34.88 14.27
CA GLY A 660 7.76 -33.98 14.04
C GLY A 660 8.20 -33.93 12.58
N LEU A 661 8.96 -32.90 12.22
CA LEU A 661 9.44 -32.66 10.86
C LEU A 661 10.97 -32.65 10.80
N VAL A 662 11.52 -33.23 9.75
CA VAL A 662 12.94 -33.11 9.39
C VAL A 662 13.04 -32.61 7.95
N GLY A 663 13.66 -31.47 7.74
CA GLY A 663 14.08 -31.02 6.41
C GLY A 663 15.54 -31.39 6.18
N LEU A 664 15.79 -32.34 5.28
CA LEU A 664 17.14 -32.76 4.86
C LEU A 664 17.37 -32.25 3.42
N GLY A 665 18.41 -31.46 3.19
CA GLY A 665 18.72 -30.97 1.84
C GLY A 665 19.16 -29.52 1.82
N GLY A 666 18.98 -28.88 0.66
CA GLY A 666 19.12 -27.43 0.52
C GLY A 666 17.88 -26.65 0.99
N GLY A 667 17.85 -25.35 0.66
CA GLY A 667 16.77 -24.44 1.03
C GLY A 667 15.37 -24.95 0.64
N SER A 668 15.21 -25.52 -0.56
CA SER A 668 13.93 -26.09 -1.03
C SER A 668 13.33 -27.13 -0.08
N SER A 669 14.14 -28.07 0.43
CA SER A 669 13.69 -29.13 1.35
C SER A 669 13.31 -28.57 2.72
N MET A 670 14.11 -27.64 3.24
CA MET A 670 13.86 -27.00 4.53
C MET A 670 12.64 -26.06 4.48
N ASP A 671 12.48 -25.28 3.42
CA ASP A 671 11.34 -24.39 3.21
C ASP A 671 10.06 -25.18 3.01
N THR A 672 10.11 -26.31 2.28
CA THR A 672 9.00 -27.25 2.18
C THR A 672 8.62 -27.77 3.56
N ALA A 673 9.59 -28.17 4.39
CA ALA A 673 9.32 -28.64 5.74
C ALA A 673 8.66 -27.56 6.62
N LYS A 674 9.14 -26.32 6.57
CA LYS A 674 8.50 -25.17 7.24
C LYS A 674 7.06 -24.97 6.78
N ALA A 675 6.83 -24.98 5.46
CA ALA A 675 5.50 -24.78 4.87
C ALA A 675 4.54 -25.93 5.22
N VAL A 676 5.01 -27.18 5.26
CA VAL A 676 4.24 -28.34 5.74
C VAL A 676 3.86 -28.15 7.21
N GLY A 677 4.80 -27.75 8.07
CA GLY A 677 4.53 -27.50 9.49
C GLY A 677 3.45 -26.44 9.73
N LEU A 678 3.48 -25.37 8.95
CA LEU A 678 2.41 -24.38 8.94
C LEU A 678 1.09 -25.01 8.46
N ARG A 679 1.11 -25.70 7.32
CA ARG A 679 -0.08 -26.24 6.67
C ARG A 679 -0.82 -27.28 7.51
N VAL A 680 -0.12 -28.10 8.28
CA VAL A 680 -0.74 -29.15 9.11
C VAL A 680 -1.36 -28.61 10.40
N THR A 681 -1.02 -27.39 10.81
CA THR A 681 -1.50 -26.80 12.07
C THR A 681 -2.44 -25.61 11.90
N HIS A 682 -2.45 -24.98 10.73
CA HIS A 682 -3.23 -23.78 10.46
C HIS A 682 -4.28 -24.02 9.35
N PRO A 683 -5.51 -23.48 9.48
CA PRO A 683 -6.57 -23.63 8.48
C PRO A 683 -6.38 -22.66 7.30
N GLY A 684 -7.19 -22.80 6.24
CA GLY A 684 -7.16 -21.90 5.08
C GLY A 684 -6.03 -22.18 4.10
N GLU A 685 -5.87 -21.29 3.12
CA GLU A 685 -4.84 -21.41 2.06
C GLU A 685 -3.47 -20.90 2.54
N LEU A 686 -2.38 -21.51 2.06
CA LEU A 686 -1.01 -21.03 2.35
C LEU A 686 -0.80 -19.56 1.97
N ARG A 687 -1.47 -19.10 0.90
CA ARG A 687 -1.46 -17.71 0.42
C ARG A 687 -1.97 -16.71 1.46
N GLU A 688 -2.78 -17.14 2.42
CA GLU A 688 -3.24 -16.25 3.49
C GLU A 688 -2.16 -15.92 4.52
N TYR A 689 -1.07 -16.67 4.54
CA TYR A 689 0.05 -16.55 5.47
C TYR A 689 1.26 -15.81 4.87
N GLU A 690 1.14 -15.35 3.63
CA GLU A 690 2.17 -14.58 2.94
C GLU A 690 2.52 -13.28 3.69
N GLY A 691 3.82 -12.97 3.77
CA GLY A 691 4.34 -11.83 4.52
C GLY A 691 3.84 -10.48 4.02
N ILE A 692 3.73 -10.30 2.70
CA ILE A 692 3.34 -9.01 2.08
C ILE A 692 1.91 -8.59 2.41
N VAL A 693 1.03 -9.55 2.70
CA VAL A 693 -0.37 -9.32 3.13
C VAL A 693 -0.54 -9.41 4.66
N GLY A 694 0.57 -9.35 5.42
CA GLY A 694 0.56 -9.42 6.88
C GLY A 694 0.22 -10.81 7.43
N GLY A 695 0.32 -11.87 6.63
CA GLY A 695 -0.05 -13.23 6.98
C GLY A 695 0.77 -13.84 8.12
N GLY A 696 2.02 -13.38 8.31
CA GLY A 696 2.87 -13.81 9.42
C GLY A 696 2.25 -13.59 10.80
N GLY A 697 1.42 -12.55 10.97
CA GLY A 697 0.68 -12.28 12.22
C GLY A 697 -0.45 -13.28 12.51
N LYS A 698 -0.82 -14.13 11.56
CA LYS A 698 -1.81 -15.20 11.73
C LYS A 698 -1.17 -16.50 12.24
N ILE A 699 0.15 -16.63 12.13
CA ILE A 699 0.88 -17.84 12.51
C ILE A 699 1.05 -17.86 14.04
N LYS A 700 0.57 -18.92 14.68
CA LYS A 700 0.59 -19.15 16.13
C LYS A 700 1.68 -20.18 16.49
N PRO A 701 2.20 -20.19 17.73
CA PRO A 701 3.23 -21.13 18.19
C PRO A 701 2.68 -22.54 18.46
N VAL A 702 1.97 -23.12 17.49
CA VAL A 702 1.36 -24.46 17.57
C VAL A 702 1.96 -25.45 16.56
N LEU A 703 3.01 -25.04 15.84
CA LEU A 703 3.68 -25.85 14.82
C LEU A 703 4.39 -27.07 15.43
N PRO A 704 4.44 -28.22 14.72
CA PRO A 704 5.24 -29.35 15.16
C PRO A 704 6.73 -28.99 15.23
N PRO A 705 7.52 -29.64 16.09
CA PRO A 705 8.97 -29.43 16.13
C PRO A 705 9.61 -29.71 14.76
N LEU A 706 10.35 -28.73 14.25
CA LEU A 706 11.10 -28.81 13.00
C LEU A 706 12.60 -28.94 13.28
N VAL A 707 13.24 -29.89 12.61
CA VAL A 707 14.68 -30.09 12.58
C VAL A 707 15.18 -29.83 11.16
N CYS A 708 16.21 -29.01 11.00
CA CYS A 708 16.83 -28.74 9.71
C CYS A 708 18.24 -29.34 9.65
N ILE A 709 18.53 -30.06 8.57
CA ILE A 709 19.82 -30.71 8.30
C ILE A 709 20.29 -30.23 6.92
N PRO A 710 21.04 -29.12 6.86
CA PRO A 710 21.51 -28.59 5.58
C PRO A 710 22.53 -29.52 4.95
N THR A 711 22.35 -29.79 3.65
CA THR A 711 23.36 -30.49 2.81
C THR A 711 24.02 -29.54 1.83
N THR A 712 23.60 -28.26 1.83
CA THR A 712 24.22 -27.16 1.08
C THR A 712 24.50 -25.97 1.99
N SER A 713 25.41 -25.09 1.55
CA SER A 713 25.89 -23.94 2.34
C SER A 713 25.58 -22.61 1.64
N GLY A 714 24.28 -22.32 1.44
CA GLY A 714 23.80 -21.09 0.77
C GLY A 714 22.74 -20.32 1.56
N THR A 715 21.51 -20.86 1.55
CA THR A 715 20.31 -20.13 2.01
C THR A 715 20.27 -19.77 3.50
N GLY A 716 20.96 -20.53 4.36
CA GLY A 716 20.82 -20.42 5.82
C GLY A 716 19.38 -20.66 6.32
N SER A 717 18.56 -21.44 5.59
CA SER A 717 17.17 -21.74 5.97
C SER A 717 17.08 -22.44 7.33
N GLU A 718 18.13 -23.15 7.74
CA GLU A 718 18.22 -23.81 9.04
C GLU A 718 18.21 -22.85 10.25
N VAL A 719 18.44 -21.55 10.07
CA VAL A 719 18.46 -20.55 11.16
C VAL A 719 17.43 -19.44 11.03
N ASN A 720 16.77 -19.32 9.88
CA ASN A 720 15.91 -18.17 9.57
C ASN A 720 14.39 -18.49 9.67
N PRO A 721 13.52 -17.47 9.85
CA PRO A 721 12.07 -17.60 9.96
C PRO A 721 11.32 -17.68 8.62
N CYS A 722 12.02 -17.77 7.49
CA CYS A 722 11.42 -17.65 6.16
C CYS A 722 11.17 -19.03 5.53
N ALA A 723 10.07 -19.15 4.77
CA ALA A 723 9.82 -20.25 3.86
C ALA A 723 9.40 -19.67 2.50
N VAL A 724 10.11 -20.03 1.44
CA VAL A 724 9.86 -19.56 0.07
C VAL A 724 9.27 -20.70 -0.75
N ILE A 725 8.04 -20.50 -1.24
CA ILE A 725 7.32 -21.47 -2.08
C ILE A 725 6.81 -20.79 -3.36
N THR A 726 6.66 -21.57 -4.43
CA THR A 726 6.19 -21.08 -5.73
C THR A 726 4.65 -21.14 -5.78
N ASP A 727 4.02 -20.04 -6.16
CA ASP A 727 2.59 -19.98 -6.49
C ASP A 727 2.42 -19.97 -8.01
N ARG A 728 2.16 -21.14 -8.59
CA ARG A 728 1.99 -21.33 -10.03
C ARG A 728 0.78 -20.60 -10.60
N GLU A 729 -0.26 -20.38 -9.77
CA GLU A 729 -1.49 -19.71 -10.21
C GLU A 729 -1.27 -18.21 -10.44
N ARG A 730 -0.37 -17.61 -9.64
CA ARG A 730 -0.04 -16.18 -9.70
C ARG A 730 1.29 -15.86 -10.39
N ASP A 731 2.01 -16.89 -10.84
CA ASP A 731 3.35 -16.81 -11.44
C ASP A 731 4.34 -16.01 -10.59
N LEU A 732 4.38 -16.29 -9.27
CA LEU A 732 5.25 -15.57 -8.33
C LEU A 732 5.73 -16.45 -7.16
N LYS A 733 6.72 -15.95 -6.42
CA LYS A 733 7.19 -16.54 -5.15
C LYS A 733 6.38 -16.01 -3.97
N VAL A 734 5.85 -16.92 -3.16
CA VAL A 734 5.20 -16.62 -1.89
C VAL A 734 6.23 -16.77 -0.77
N ILE A 735 6.46 -15.67 -0.05
CA ILE A 735 7.35 -15.64 1.11
C ILE A 735 6.50 -15.67 2.38
N ILE A 736 6.61 -16.75 3.14
CA ILE A 736 5.97 -16.89 4.45
C ILE A 736 7.03 -16.62 5.50
N MET A 737 6.78 -15.65 6.39
CA MET A 737 7.75 -15.24 7.40
C MET A 737 7.11 -15.15 8.78
N SER A 738 7.66 -15.90 9.74
CA SER A 738 7.28 -15.83 11.15
C SER A 738 8.36 -16.43 12.04
N ASN A 739 8.63 -15.82 13.21
CA ASN A 739 9.56 -16.37 14.19
C ASN A 739 9.15 -17.77 14.69
N HIS A 740 7.90 -18.19 14.47
CA HIS A 740 7.44 -19.55 14.79
C HIS A 740 7.88 -20.60 13.76
N LEU A 741 8.38 -20.19 12.60
CA LEU A 741 8.96 -21.07 11.57
C LEU A 741 10.46 -21.33 11.76
N ILE A 742 11.10 -20.65 12.73
CA ILE A 742 12.49 -20.91 13.08
C ILE A 742 12.57 -22.35 13.60
N PRO A 743 13.48 -23.20 13.07
CA PRO A 743 13.61 -24.58 13.50
C PRO A 743 13.83 -24.69 15.01
N LYS A 744 13.45 -25.82 15.60
CA LYS A 744 13.80 -26.13 16.99
C LYS A 744 15.26 -26.55 17.11
N LEU A 745 15.77 -27.22 16.09
CA LEU A 745 17.14 -27.71 16.02
C LEU A 745 17.68 -27.58 14.59
N ALA A 746 18.88 -27.01 14.45
CA ALA A 746 19.69 -27.08 13.24
C ALA A 746 20.86 -28.04 13.47
N VAL A 747 20.97 -29.08 12.64
CA VAL A 747 22.06 -30.07 12.69
C VAL A 747 22.98 -29.81 11.50
N ILE A 748 23.98 -28.99 11.74
CA ILE A 748 24.88 -28.46 10.72
C ILE A 748 26.17 -29.28 10.75
N ASP A 749 26.18 -30.36 9.97
CA ASP A 749 27.34 -31.23 9.80
C ASP A 749 28.01 -30.98 8.43
N PRO A 750 29.19 -30.35 8.39
CA PRO A 750 29.91 -30.07 7.15
C PRO A 750 30.22 -31.31 6.29
N LEU A 751 30.18 -32.52 6.87
CA LEU A 751 30.39 -33.77 6.12
C LEU A 751 29.22 -34.07 5.16
N TYR A 752 28.02 -33.59 5.44
CA TYR A 752 26.90 -33.70 4.51
C TYR A 752 27.03 -32.78 3.28
N CYS A 753 27.89 -31.77 3.35
CA CYS A 753 28.20 -30.88 2.23
C CYS A 753 29.33 -31.39 1.32
N GLN A 754 30.07 -32.44 1.72
CA GLN A 754 31.19 -32.97 0.93
C GLN A 754 30.74 -33.60 -0.40
N THR A 755 29.49 -34.05 -0.48
CA THR A 755 28.90 -34.63 -1.70
C THR A 755 28.40 -33.59 -2.70
N MET A 756 28.50 -32.29 -2.39
CA MET A 756 28.09 -31.24 -3.33
C MET A 756 28.98 -31.22 -4.58
N PRO A 757 28.40 -31.20 -5.79
CA PRO A 757 29.14 -30.91 -7.00
C PRO A 757 29.85 -29.55 -6.92
N ALA A 758 30.91 -29.39 -7.72
CA ALA A 758 31.67 -28.15 -7.78
C ALA A 758 30.79 -26.95 -8.17
N SER A 759 29.90 -27.12 -9.16
CA SER A 759 28.95 -26.08 -9.57
C SER A 759 28.01 -25.67 -8.43
N LEU A 760 27.44 -26.62 -7.70
CA LEU A 760 26.54 -26.32 -6.57
C LEU A 760 27.29 -25.66 -5.40
N THR A 761 28.56 -25.99 -5.21
CA THR A 761 29.42 -25.33 -4.21
C THR A 761 29.58 -23.83 -4.53
N VAL A 762 29.77 -23.50 -5.81
CA VAL A 762 29.83 -22.10 -6.28
C VAL A 762 28.49 -21.41 -6.13
N GLU A 763 27.42 -21.99 -6.68
CA GLU A 763 26.07 -21.40 -6.67
C GLU A 763 25.59 -21.12 -5.24
N SER A 764 25.75 -22.09 -4.32
CA SER A 764 25.38 -21.89 -2.92
C SER A 764 26.31 -20.95 -2.16
N GLY A 765 27.62 -20.98 -2.44
CA GLY A 765 28.58 -20.09 -1.79
C GLY A 765 28.39 -18.62 -2.17
N ILE A 766 28.01 -18.34 -3.43
CA ILE A 766 27.70 -16.98 -3.88
C ILE A 766 26.34 -16.52 -3.38
N ASP A 767 25.35 -17.40 -3.27
CA ASP A 767 24.08 -17.11 -2.58
C ASP A 767 24.31 -16.66 -1.12
N ALA A 768 25.14 -17.38 -0.36
CA ALA A 768 25.54 -16.98 0.99
C ALA A 768 26.27 -15.61 1.01
N LEU A 769 27.10 -15.34 -0.01
CA LEU A 769 27.79 -14.05 -0.15
C LEU A 769 26.81 -12.92 -0.44
N ALA A 770 25.84 -13.15 -1.32
CA ALA A 770 24.79 -12.19 -1.66
C ALA A 770 23.96 -11.83 -0.42
N HIS A 771 23.54 -12.84 0.36
CA HIS A 771 22.86 -12.63 1.64
C HIS A 771 23.67 -11.75 2.62
N CYS A 772 24.99 -11.95 2.70
CA CYS A 772 25.85 -11.13 3.55
C CYS A 772 25.97 -9.69 3.03
N LEU A 773 26.27 -9.51 1.73
CA LEU A 773 26.53 -8.20 1.13
C LEU A 773 25.26 -7.34 1.08
N GLU A 774 24.16 -7.90 0.57
CA GLU A 774 22.88 -7.20 0.50
C GLU A 774 22.31 -6.95 1.90
N GLY A 775 22.38 -7.96 2.78
CA GLY A 775 21.95 -7.88 4.17
C GLY A 775 22.67 -6.78 4.95
N TYR A 776 23.96 -6.55 4.73
CA TYR A 776 24.72 -5.53 5.44
C TYR A 776 24.23 -4.11 5.17
N VAL A 777 23.88 -3.79 3.93
CA VAL A 777 23.53 -2.42 3.52
C VAL A 777 22.03 -2.17 3.36
N SER A 778 21.20 -3.21 3.50
CA SER A 778 19.75 -3.10 3.31
C SER A 778 19.10 -2.03 4.21
N LEU A 779 18.14 -1.30 3.63
CA LEU A 779 17.40 -0.23 4.31
C LEU A 779 16.11 -0.71 4.99
N ALA A 780 15.76 -2.00 4.88
CA ALA A 780 14.57 -2.54 5.57
C ALA A 780 14.66 -2.32 7.08
N THR A 781 15.85 -2.52 7.67
CA THR A 781 16.17 -2.10 9.03
C THR A 781 17.47 -1.29 8.98
N PRO A 782 17.44 0.05 8.88
CA PRO A 782 18.62 0.86 8.52
C PRO A 782 19.86 0.62 9.40
N TYR A 783 19.64 0.26 10.68
CA TYR A 783 20.71 -0.11 11.60
C TYR A 783 20.32 -1.35 12.40
N HIS A 784 21.14 -2.40 12.32
CA HIS A 784 21.01 -3.58 13.17
C HIS A 784 22.39 -4.23 13.44
N PRO A 785 23.05 -3.90 14.56
CA PRO A 785 24.46 -4.24 14.78
C PRO A 785 24.71 -5.76 14.81
N TYR A 786 23.73 -6.54 15.27
CA TYR A 786 23.84 -7.99 15.27
C TYR A 786 23.86 -8.57 13.84
N PHE A 787 22.97 -8.11 12.94
CA PHE A 787 22.92 -8.64 11.57
C PHE A 787 24.12 -8.17 10.75
N GLU A 788 24.53 -6.92 10.95
CA GLU A 788 25.73 -6.36 10.34
C GLU A 788 26.99 -7.13 10.74
N SER A 789 27.10 -7.53 12.02
CA SER A 789 28.22 -8.36 12.48
C SER A 789 28.25 -9.75 11.86
N MET A 790 27.07 -10.37 11.65
CA MET A 790 26.96 -11.66 10.97
C MET A 790 27.39 -11.54 9.51
N ALA A 791 26.93 -10.51 8.80
CA ALA A 791 27.34 -10.26 7.42
C ALA A 791 28.86 -10.17 7.26
N LEU A 792 29.52 -9.33 8.06
CA LEU A 792 30.98 -9.15 8.00
C LEU A 792 31.73 -10.47 8.28
N TYR A 793 31.29 -11.24 9.28
CA TYR A 793 31.92 -12.53 9.58
C TYR A 793 31.69 -13.55 8.46
N GLY A 794 30.49 -13.60 7.88
CA GLY A 794 30.18 -14.44 6.72
C GLY A 794 31.06 -14.14 5.52
N VAL A 795 31.21 -12.87 5.13
CA VAL A 795 32.10 -12.47 4.01
C VAL A 795 33.54 -12.90 4.25
N LYS A 796 34.04 -12.75 5.48
CA LYS A 796 35.40 -13.20 5.85
C LYS A 796 35.58 -14.71 5.69
N LEU A 797 34.59 -15.51 6.08
CA LEU A 797 34.64 -16.97 5.95
C LEU A 797 34.58 -17.40 4.48
N ILE A 798 33.72 -16.77 3.68
CA ILE A 798 33.58 -17.04 2.24
C ILE A 798 34.90 -16.74 1.51
N GLY A 799 35.49 -15.57 1.75
CA GLY A 799 36.76 -15.17 1.15
C GLY A 799 37.91 -16.12 1.48
N ARG A 800 37.89 -16.73 2.67
CA ARG A 800 38.89 -17.72 3.09
C ARG A 800 38.70 -19.10 2.46
N SER A 801 37.47 -19.52 2.19
CA SER A 801 37.15 -20.95 2.09
C SER A 801 36.35 -21.37 0.85
N LEU A 802 35.64 -20.47 0.15
CA LEU A 802 34.83 -20.86 -1.01
C LEU A 802 35.69 -21.44 -2.15
N ALA A 803 36.77 -20.77 -2.54
CA ALA A 803 37.67 -21.26 -3.58
C ALA A 803 38.36 -22.59 -3.20
N ARG A 804 38.61 -22.81 -1.90
CA ARG A 804 39.16 -24.08 -1.40
C ARG A 804 38.13 -25.21 -1.51
N ALA A 805 36.91 -24.98 -1.02
CA ALA A 805 35.82 -25.96 -1.11
C ALA A 805 35.43 -26.28 -2.57
N TYR A 806 35.59 -25.31 -3.49
CA TYR A 806 35.39 -25.52 -4.92
C TYR A 806 36.47 -26.42 -5.53
N ARG A 807 37.76 -26.15 -5.24
CA ARG A 807 38.90 -26.92 -5.77
C ARG A 807 38.99 -28.32 -5.16
N ASP A 808 38.66 -28.44 -3.87
CA ASP A 808 38.62 -29.70 -3.13
C ASP A 808 37.36 -29.77 -2.27
N GLY A 809 36.34 -30.46 -2.78
CA GLY A 809 35.08 -30.65 -2.08
C GLY A 809 35.19 -31.44 -0.78
N SER A 810 36.31 -32.15 -0.56
CA SER A 810 36.58 -32.93 0.65
C SER A 810 37.23 -32.13 1.78
N ASP A 811 37.68 -30.89 1.53
CA ASP A 811 38.28 -29.99 2.52
C ASP A 811 37.27 -29.66 3.64
N ALA A 812 37.28 -30.46 4.71
CA ALA A 812 36.33 -30.36 5.81
C ALA A 812 36.40 -29.01 6.53
N ALA A 813 37.57 -28.39 6.60
CA ALA A 813 37.73 -27.07 7.21
C ALA A 813 37.06 -25.99 6.34
N ALA A 814 37.26 -26.04 5.02
CA ALA A 814 36.60 -25.14 4.10
C ALA A 814 35.07 -25.33 4.09
N ARG A 815 34.59 -26.59 4.12
CA ARG A 815 33.15 -26.89 4.25
C ARG A 815 32.57 -26.38 5.57
N THR A 816 33.31 -26.51 6.67
CA THR A 816 32.90 -25.98 7.98
C THR A 816 32.72 -24.47 7.93
N ASP A 817 33.69 -23.75 7.36
CA ASP A 817 33.59 -22.31 7.17
C ASP A 817 32.40 -21.91 6.30
N MET A 818 32.17 -22.61 5.19
CA MET A 818 31.05 -22.31 4.30
C MET A 818 29.70 -22.56 4.98
N CYS A 819 29.56 -23.60 5.80
CA CYS A 819 28.34 -23.83 6.58
C CYS A 819 28.09 -22.68 7.57
N MET A 820 29.12 -22.22 8.29
CA MET A 820 29.00 -21.07 9.20
C MET A 820 28.74 -19.76 8.44
N ALA A 821 29.31 -19.61 7.23
CA ALA A 821 29.01 -18.48 6.36
C ALA A 821 27.55 -18.46 5.91
N ALA A 822 26.97 -19.62 5.58
CA ALA A 822 25.56 -19.75 5.24
C ALA A 822 24.65 -19.40 6.42
N VAL A 823 24.99 -19.83 7.64
CA VAL A 823 24.32 -19.38 8.88
C VAL A 823 24.39 -17.86 9.02
N CYS A 824 25.58 -17.28 8.84
CA CYS A 824 25.78 -15.84 8.92
C CYS A 824 24.95 -15.09 7.87
N GLY A 825 24.93 -15.56 6.62
CA GLY A 825 24.12 -15.01 5.53
C GLY A 825 22.63 -15.11 5.86
N GLY A 826 22.17 -16.28 6.30
CA GLY A 826 20.79 -16.54 6.72
C GLY A 826 20.28 -15.61 7.81
N LEU A 827 21.16 -15.17 8.71
CA LEU A 827 20.87 -14.17 9.73
C LEU A 827 20.99 -12.74 9.22
N ALA A 828 22.01 -12.45 8.40
CA ALA A 828 22.27 -11.13 7.86
C ALA A 828 21.12 -10.62 6.99
N PHE A 829 20.57 -11.47 6.11
CA PHE A 829 19.52 -11.04 5.19
C PHE A 829 18.18 -10.73 5.89
N LEU A 830 18.02 -11.08 7.18
CA LEU A 830 16.87 -10.63 7.96
C LEU A 830 16.81 -9.11 8.13
N LYS A 831 17.94 -8.42 7.89
CA LYS A 831 17.98 -6.95 7.75
C LYS A 831 17.30 -6.47 6.45
N GLY A 832 17.18 -7.34 5.45
CA GLY A 832 16.58 -7.14 4.13
C GLY A 832 17.56 -7.51 3.00
N LEU A 833 17.06 -7.47 1.76
CA LEU A 833 17.83 -7.75 0.54
C LEU A 833 17.75 -6.56 -0.43
N GLY A 834 18.34 -6.64 -1.61
CA GLY A 834 18.39 -5.54 -2.58
C GLY A 834 18.15 -5.98 -4.01
N ILE A 835 18.62 -5.16 -4.96
CA ILE A 835 18.39 -5.40 -6.38
C ILE A 835 18.99 -6.73 -6.88
N GLY A 836 20.02 -7.26 -6.21
CA GLY A 836 20.62 -8.53 -6.58
C GLY A 836 19.63 -9.69 -6.46
N HIS A 837 18.92 -9.76 -5.35
CA HIS A 837 17.83 -10.73 -5.20
C HIS A 837 16.62 -10.43 -6.07
N ALA A 838 16.31 -9.16 -6.34
CA ALA A 838 15.23 -8.82 -7.29
C ALA A 838 15.50 -9.39 -8.68
N ILE A 839 16.73 -9.23 -9.21
CA ILE A 839 17.14 -9.84 -10.48
C ILE A 839 17.09 -11.37 -10.37
N THR A 840 17.56 -11.92 -9.26
CA THR A 840 17.55 -13.37 -8.99
C THR A 840 16.13 -13.96 -9.04
N HIS A 841 15.16 -13.31 -8.42
CA HIS A 841 13.74 -13.72 -8.46
C HIS A 841 13.20 -13.73 -9.88
N VAL A 842 13.48 -12.68 -10.65
CA VAL A 842 12.96 -12.49 -12.01
C VAL A 842 13.58 -13.51 -12.98
N LEU A 843 14.88 -13.77 -12.86
CA LEU A 843 15.55 -14.82 -13.64
C LEU A 843 15.00 -16.21 -13.30
N GLY A 844 14.72 -16.49 -12.02
CA GLY A 844 14.10 -17.74 -11.62
C GLY A 844 12.67 -17.90 -12.14
N ALA A 845 11.84 -16.86 -11.99
CA ALA A 845 10.43 -16.91 -12.36
C ALA A 845 10.22 -16.92 -13.89
N HIS A 846 10.93 -16.07 -14.64
CA HIS A 846 10.67 -15.87 -16.07
C HIS A 846 11.65 -16.57 -17.00
N CYS A 847 12.82 -16.97 -16.51
CA CYS A 847 13.84 -17.66 -17.31
C CYS A 847 14.12 -19.09 -16.80
N HIS A 848 13.46 -19.53 -15.72
CA HIS A 848 13.63 -20.85 -15.10
C HIS A 848 15.09 -21.19 -14.74
N ILE A 849 15.87 -20.16 -14.38
CA ILE A 849 17.25 -20.31 -13.91
C ILE A 849 17.23 -20.67 -12.42
N PRO A 850 17.93 -21.74 -11.97
CA PRO A 850 18.03 -22.08 -10.56
C PRO A 850 18.51 -20.92 -9.70
N HIS A 851 17.94 -20.75 -8.50
CA HIS A 851 18.16 -19.58 -7.64
C HIS A 851 19.64 -19.23 -7.42
N GLY A 852 20.45 -20.18 -6.93
CA GLY A 852 21.87 -19.93 -6.67
C GLY A 852 22.68 -19.59 -7.93
N ARG A 853 22.26 -20.07 -9.11
CA ARG A 853 22.85 -19.67 -10.39
C ARG A 853 22.45 -18.25 -10.76
N ALA A 854 21.18 -17.89 -10.60
CA ALA A 854 20.70 -16.53 -10.86
C ALA A 854 21.35 -15.49 -9.94
N ALA A 855 21.64 -15.85 -8.68
CA ALA A 855 22.30 -15.00 -7.69
C ALA A 855 23.70 -14.53 -8.13
N LEU A 856 24.42 -15.31 -8.95
CA LEU A 856 25.73 -14.93 -9.51
C LEU A 856 25.64 -13.60 -10.29
N TYR A 857 24.61 -13.47 -11.13
CA TYR A 857 24.39 -12.30 -11.98
C TYR A 857 23.79 -11.16 -11.18
N GLY A 858 22.79 -11.47 -10.34
CA GLY A 858 22.16 -10.52 -9.45
C GLY A 858 23.17 -9.80 -8.54
N LEU A 859 24.08 -10.54 -7.90
CA LEU A 859 25.07 -9.97 -7.00
C LEU A 859 26.02 -8.99 -7.69
N LEU A 860 26.46 -9.30 -8.91
CA LEU A 860 27.32 -8.38 -9.67
C LEU A 860 26.59 -7.09 -10.02
N CYS A 861 25.34 -7.18 -10.51
CA CYS A 861 24.51 -6.02 -10.77
C CYS A 861 24.26 -5.21 -9.49
N PHE A 862 24.06 -5.87 -8.34
CA PHE A 862 23.91 -5.21 -7.05
C PHE A 862 25.14 -4.39 -6.65
N VAL A 863 26.34 -4.97 -6.76
CA VAL A 863 27.59 -4.26 -6.45
C VAL A 863 27.78 -3.06 -7.37
N ARG A 864 27.50 -3.20 -8.67
CA ARG A 864 27.60 -2.08 -9.64
C ARG A 864 26.59 -0.97 -9.35
N ALA A 865 25.32 -1.33 -9.14
CA ALA A 865 24.25 -0.37 -8.89
C ALA A 865 24.49 0.47 -7.61
N ASN A 866 25.09 -0.16 -6.59
CA ASN A 866 25.24 0.44 -5.26
C ASN A 866 26.66 0.95 -4.96
N LYS A 867 27.60 0.89 -5.91
CA LYS A 867 29.03 1.20 -5.71
C LYS A 867 29.26 2.57 -5.07
N GLU A 868 28.57 3.60 -5.56
CA GLU A 868 28.71 4.96 -5.04
C GLU A 868 27.95 5.17 -3.72
N THR A 869 26.72 4.65 -3.61
CA THR A 869 25.86 4.79 -2.43
C THR A 869 26.44 4.06 -1.21
N CYS A 870 27.06 2.90 -1.43
CA CYS A 870 27.55 1.99 -0.40
C CYS A 870 29.09 1.94 -0.30
N LYS A 871 29.77 3.00 -0.74
CA LYS A 871 31.24 3.03 -0.88
C LYS A 871 31.99 2.53 0.37
N GLU A 872 31.72 3.12 1.53
CA GLU A 872 32.39 2.74 2.80
C GLU A 872 32.08 1.28 3.19
N PRO A 873 30.80 0.86 3.28
CA PRO A 873 30.44 -0.55 3.45
C PRO A 873 31.13 -1.53 2.49
N PHE A 874 31.26 -1.17 1.22
CA PHE A 874 31.84 -2.05 0.20
C PHE A 874 33.35 -2.18 0.35
N ILE A 875 34.04 -1.14 0.82
CA ILE A 875 35.47 -1.23 1.17
C ILE A 875 35.68 -2.24 2.30
N ASP A 876 34.88 -2.18 3.37
CA ASP A 876 34.95 -3.13 4.49
C ASP A 876 34.79 -4.57 3.99
N MET A 877 33.80 -4.80 3.13
CA MET A 877 33.52 -6.11 2.55
C MET A 877 34.64 -6.60 1.64
N ALA A 878 35.18 -5.75 0.78
CA ALA A 878 36.30 -6.08 -0.10
C ALA A 878 37.56 -6.48 0.70
N GLN A 879 37.84 -5.75 1.79
CA GLN A 879 38.96 -6.05 2.68
C GLN A 879 38.81 -7.41 3.38
N LEU A 880 37.58 -7.80 3.72
CA LEU A 880 37.30 -9.09 4.34
C LEU A 880 37.29 -10.24 3.34
N LEU A 881 36.83 -9.98 2.11
CA LEU A 881 36.73 -10.99 1.05
C LEU A 881 38.11 -11.39 0.52
N ASN A 882 38.95 -10.43 0.14
CA ASN A 882 40.26 -10.74 -0.43
C ASN A 882 41.33 -9.63 -0.25
N ARG A 883 41.17 -8.76 0.75
CA ARG A 883 42.12 -7.65 1.07
C ARG A 883 42.17 -6.53 0.00
N SER A 884 41.18 -6.44 -0.88
CA SER A 884 41.05 -5.33 -1.82
C SER A 884 40.39 -4.10 -1.18
N SER A 885 40.33 -3.01 -1.95
CA SER A 885 39.57 -1.80 -1.64
C SER A 885 38.40 -1.55 -2.61
N ASP A 886 38.22 -2.40 -3.62
CA ASP A 886 37.09 -2.35 -4.56
C ASP A 886 36.35 -3.70 -4.54
N LEU A 887 35.08 -3.68 -4.13
CA LEU A 887 34.26 -4.88 -4.02
C LEU A 887 33.92 -5.50 -5.38
N GLU A 888 33.77 -4.70 -6.43
CA GLU A 888 33.49 -5.19 -7.78
C GLU A 888 34.69 -5.97 -8.31
N GLU A 889 35.89 -5.39 -8.21
CA GLU A 889 37.13 -6.08 -8.59
C GLU A 889 37.33 -7.36 -7.77
N SER A 890 36.97 -7.31 -6.49
CA SER A 890 37.05 -8.45 -5.59
C SER A 890 36.13 -9.59 -6.00
N LEU A 891 34.89 -9.26 -6.33
CA LEU A 891 33.88 -10.22 -6.78
C LEU A 891 34.27 -10.84 -8.13
N LEU A 892 34.73 -10.03 -9.08
CA LEU A 892 35.22 -10.51 -10.37
C LEU A 892 36.46 -11.40 -10.23
N ALA A 893 37.36 -11.10 -9.30
CA ALA A 893 38.49 -11.98 -8.99
C ALA A 893 38.04 -13.33 -8.42
N LEU A 894 37.08 -13.30 -7.49
CA LEU A 894 36.49 -14.53 -6.96
C LEU A 894 35.81 -15.35 -8.06
N TYR A 895 35.07 -14.71 -8.97
CA TYR A 895 34.40 -15.41 -10.08
C TYR A 895 35.41 -16.08 -11.03
N ARG A 896 36.54 -15.44 -11.32
CA ARG A 896 37.63 -16.07 -12.07
C ARG A 896 38.22 -17.28 -11.34
N ASP A 897 38.43 -17.17 -10.04
CA ASP A 897 38.95 -18.27 -9.19
C ASP A 897 38.01 -19.49 -9.11
N LEU A 898 36.72 -19.27 -9.37
CA LEU A 898 35.65 -20.26 -9.34
C LEU A 898 35.19 -20.71 -10.74
N ASP A 899 35.85 -20.25 -11.82
CA ASP A 899 35.49 -20.53 -13.22
C ASP A 899 34.03 -20.17 -13.57
N VAL A 900 33.55 -19.03 -13.04
CA VAL A 900 32.19 -18.52 -13.28
C VAL A 900 32.17 -17.64 -14.52
N SER A 901 31.27 -17.96 -15.46
CA SER A 901 30.93 -17.10 -16.59
C SER A 901 29.82 -16.11 -16.22
N ILE A 902 30.06 -14.82 -16.42
CA ILE A 902 29.09 -13.73 -16.17
C ILE A 902 28.24 -13.36 -17.39
N SER A 903 28.27 -14.15 -18.46
CA SER A 903 27.53 -13.92 -19.70
C SER A 903 26.06 -14.37 -19.58
N LEU A 904 25.11 -13.43 -19.67
CA LEU A 904 23.68 -13.77 -19.73
C LEU A 904 23.33 -14.53 -21.03
N LYS A 905 24.03 -14.25 -22.12
CA LYS A 905 23.88 -14.97 -23.39
C LYS A 905 24.27 -16.44 -23.25
N ALA A 906 25.32 -16.75 -22.47
CA ALA A 906 25.72 -18.12 -22.19
C ALA A 906 24.67 -18.91 -21.37
N LEU A 907 23.78 -18.22 -20.65
CA LEU A 907 22.62 -18.83 -19.99
C LEU A 907 21.43 -19.10 -20.93
N GLY A 908 21.51 -18.69 -22.20
CA GLY A 908 20.43 -18.83 -23.17
C GLY A 908 19.33 -17.78 -23.04
N ILE A 909 19.59 -16.66 -22.33
CA ILE A 909 18.63 -15.57 -22.20
C ILE A 909 18.65 -14.72 -23.49
N PRO A 910 17.51 -14.57 -24.20
CA PRO A 910 17.43 -13.69 -25.35
C PRO A 910 17.68 -12.23 -24.98
N ARG A 911 18.40 -11.48 -25.83
CA ARG A 911 18.66 -10.04 -25.59
C ARG A 911 17.38 -9.22 -25.43
N ASP A 912 16.33 -9.55 -26.17
CA ASP A 912 15.05 -8.84 -26.12
C ASP A 912 14.33 -9.02 -24.77
N ASP A 913 14.64 -10.09 -24.03
CA ASP A 913 14.07 -10.35 -22.70
C ASP A 913 14.70 -9.47 -21.62
N LEU A 914 15.84 -8.80 -21.87
CA LEU A 914 16.47 -7.92 -20.87
C LEU A 914 15.54 -6.77 -20.45
N LYS A 915 14.74 -6.23 -21.38
CA LYS A 915 13.73 -5.20 -21.05
C LYS A 915 12.67 -5.73 -20.10
N LYS A 916 12.21 -6.97 -20.34
CA LYS A 916 11.26 -7.65 -19.47
C LYS A 916 11.86 -7.89 -18.08
N ILE A 917 13.11 -8.35 -18.02
CA ILE A 917 13.82 -8.59 -16.77
C ILE A 917 13.97 -7.28 -15.98
N ALA A 918 14.45 -6.21 -16.62
CA ALA A 918 14.58 -4.88 -16.02
C ALA A 918 13.22 -4.33 -15.53
N PHE A 919 12.15 -4.52 -16.30
CA PHE A 919 10.81 -4.11 -15.93
C PHE A 919 10.33 -4.78 -14.64
N TYR A 920 10.46 -6.11 -14.55
CA TYR A 920 10.02 -6.85 -13.36
C TYR A 920 10.96 -6.62 -12.17
N ALA A 921 12.28 -6.57 -12.38
CA ALA A 921 13.27 -6.41 -11.30
C ALA A 921 13.22 -5.01 -10.67
N SER A 922 13.05 -3.95 -11.48
CA SER A 922 12.87 -2.59 -10.95
C SER A 922 11.66 -2.45 -10.05
N ARG A 923 10.67 -3.33 -10.27
CA ARG A 923 9.42 -3.34 -9.55
C ARG A 923 9.42 -4.35 -8.40
N ASP A 924 10.37 -5.27 -8.29
CA ASP A 924 10.39 -6.25 -7.19
C ASP A 924 10.34 -5.54 -5.82
N ALA A 925 9.61 -6.14 -4.89
CA ALA A 925 9.43 -5.56 -3.56
C ALA A 925 10.77 -5.35 -2.84
N VAL A 926 11.76 -6.24 -2.99
CA VAL A 926 13.06 -6.07 -2.34
C VAL A 926 13.88 -4.93 -2.95
N ASN A 927 13.79 -4.69 -4.26
CA ASN A 927 14.42 -3.51 -4.86
C ASN A 927 13.80 -2.21 -4.33
N MET A 928 12.47 -2.14 -4.36
CA MET A 928 11.74 -0.91 -4.05
C MET A 928 11.70 -0.55 -2.57
N ALA A 929 11.73 -1.56 -1.69
CA ALA A 929 11.56 -1.35 -0.26
C ALA A 929 12.90 -1.32 0.49
N THR A 930 13.91 -2.04 0.00
CA THR A 930 15.06 -2.38 0.84
C THR A 930 16.43 -2.16 0.20
N ASP A 931 16.50 -1.95 -1.13
CA ASP A 931 17.75 -1.59 -1.80
C ASP A 931 18.21 -0.15 -1.48
N PRO A 932 19.51 0.10 -1.28
CA PRO A 932 20.03 1.44 -0.95
C PRO A 932 19.83 2.48 -2.05
N THR A 933 19.92 2.09 -3.33
CA THR A 933 19.87 3.01 -4.47
C THR A 933 18.51 2.97 -5.18
N THR A 934 17.82 1.83 -5.12
CA THR A 934 16.51 1.59 -5.78
C THR A 934 16.56 1.93 -7.29
N PRO A 935 17.47 1.30 -8.06
CA PRO A 935 17.65 1.59 -9.48
C PRO A 935 16.36 1.44 -10.29
N GLY A 936 16.15 2.36 -11.23
CA GLY A 936 15.01 2.36 -12.14
C GLY A 936 15.18 1.40 -13.31
N GLU A 937 14.09 1.14 -14.05
CA GLU A 937 14.08 0.21 -15.20
C GLU A 937 15.19 0.48 -16.22
N GLY A 938 15.45 1.74 -16.57
CA GLY A 938 16.51 2.09 -17.52
C GLY A 938 17.92 1.80 -17.02
N GLU A 939 18.18 2.05 -15.73
CA GLU A 939 19.49 1.75 -15.09
C GLU A 939 19.71 0.24 -15.01
N LEU A 940 18.66 -0.52 -14.69
CA LEU A 940 18.72 -1.99 -14.68
C LEU A 940 18.94 -2.57 -16.07
N LEU A 941 18.28 -2.04 -17.08
CA LEU A 941 18.50 -2.49 -18.45
C LEU A 941 19.96 -2.29 -18.85
N GLN A 942 20.55 -1.13 -18.53
CA GLN A 942 21.95 -0.86 -18.77
C GLN A 942 22.86 -1.87 -18.04
N LEU A 943 22.63 -2.13 -16.74
CA LEU A 943 23.40 -3.09 -15.96
C LEU A 943 23.33 -4.52 -16.53
N LEU A 944 22.17 -4.93 -17.03
CA LEU A 944 21.97 -6.22 -17.68
C LEU A 944 22.68 -6.30 -19.04
N GLU A 945 22.67 -5.20 -19.81
CA GLU A 945 23.39 -5.11 -21.08
C GLU A 945 24.92 -5.20 -20.90
N GLU A 946 25.46 -4.65 -19.81
CA GLU A 946 26.89 -4.71 -19.48
C GLU A 946 27.39 -6.12 -19.14
N ILE A 947 26.50 -7.06 -18.81
CA ILE A 947 26.83 -8.47 -18.52
C ILE A 947 26.21 -9.43 -19.55
N TYR A 948 25.77 -8.92 -20.70
CA TYR A 948 25.08 -9.75 -21.68
C TYR A 948 26.01 -10.69 -22.45
N GLU A 949 27.12 -10.17 -22.96
CA GLU A 949 28.13 -10.95 -23.70
C GLU A 949 29.04 -11.71 -22.75
#